data_AF-A0A2Z7BYG6-F1
#
_entry.id   AF-A0A2Z7BYG6-F1
#
_cell.length_a   1.000
_cell.length_b   1.000
_cell.length_c   1.000
_cell.angle_alpha   90.00
_cell.angle_beta   90.00
_cell.angle_gamma   90.00
#
_symmetry.space_group_name_H-M   'P 1'
#
loop_
_entity.id
_entity.type
_entity.pdbx_description
1 polymer ?
#
loop_
_entity_poly.entity_id
_entity_poly.type
_entity_poly.pdbx_seq_one_letter_code
_entity_poly.pdbx_strand_id
1 'polypeptide(L)'
;MGLILGSRAKYRAGNGGNNIGGSAKWVSALCIFSFCLGVVVVNRFWTLPTLIDTEKKDTSARKYVTGEIYPATRCERKKEPFDIVSQVSQSNNIIAALDKTISSLEMQLIAARSAKAEKEEKYSSSESGLEESNNHPKLLFVMGIITAFGSRERRDSIRETWMPQGEFLKKLEKDKGIIIRFVIGHSAAPGGVSDQVIDAEDAQHKDFLRLNHIEGYHELSAKTQIYFSTAAAKWDANFYIKVDDDVHVNLGTISSLLGRYLLKPRVYIGCMKSGPVLAHKGVKYHEPEYWKFGEEGNKYFRHATGQIYAISKDLATYISVNRHILHRYANEDVSLGSWFIGLDVEHIDDRSLCCGTPPDCEWKKQAGNPCGASFDWSCSGICKSVERMEQVHQRCGEGSFGINSRRWKMKGSRNLVASVLAVSAASVSFITYGDRAVALIPCVDQEPSIGTGSFNHFVPFLRVKNTAENNRFMPIAMDLIPLLRRCSTFLLIVSAMVPASVCVGINYGQIANNLPHPEDVKPLLKSIGATRVKLYDADPRVLKAFANSGLEFIVGLGNEYLAKIRDPRQALSWVKTNVQCFLPSTKITSIAVGNEVLTLNDSLLSSNLLPAMESIHGALVSLNLDKQVMVTTAHNLGILEVSYPPSSGSFRRDLTQKLSGILDFHCKVGSPFLINAYPYFAYKANPKQVSLDFVLFEARPGTNLVDPVSGLRYDNMFHAQIDAAYSAIEKLGYKNVCLQISETGWPSKGDADEAGATPENACKYNGNLLKLIAEKKGTPMRPNFNLNVHLFALFNENMKPGPTSERNFGLFKPDGSPVYNLGFNVTALQTSNSSGPAPPSSSSSPAWSGTTSSGYLSITSNGTGKKLCLKCALLLVWVSTAIAMAFNHS
;
A
#
# COMPACT_ATOMS: atom_id res chain seq x y z
N MET A 1 62.63 2.77 48.49
CA MET A 1 61.83 2.78 49.74
C MET A 1 61.44 4.23 50.03
N GLY A 2 60.29 4.55 50.63
CA GLY A 2 59.18 3.65 50.99
C GLY A 2 58.22 4.23 52.05
N LEU A 3 57.28 5.11 51.64
CA LEU A 3 56.06 5.53 52.38
C LEU A 3 56.22 6.32 53.70
N ILE A 4 55.05 6.76 54.20
CA ILE A 4 54.65 7.14 55.58
C ILE A 4 54.61 8.65 55.93
N LEU A 5 53.37 9.13 56.16
CA LEU A 5 52.83 10.19 57.07
C LEU A 5 53.66 11.47 57.33
N GLY A 6 53.12 12.71 57.34
CA GLY A 6 51.73 13.17 57.42
C GLY A 6 51.48 13.98 58.71
N SER A 7 51.02 15.25 58.62
CA SER A 7 50.56 16.05 59.78
C SER A 7 49.71 17.28 59.39
N ARG A 8 48.95 17.82 60.37
CA ARG A 8 48.01 18.94 60.23
C ARG A 8 48.53 20.22 60.92
N ALA A 9 48.26 21.39 60.30
CA ALA A 9 47.82 22.68 60.88
C ALA A 9 48.44 23.89 60.14
N LYS A 10 47.99 25.15 60.27
CA LYS A 10 46.65 25.80 60.35
C LYS A 10 46.92 27.33 60.34
N TYR A 11 45.93 28.14 59.94
CA TYR A 11 45.81 29.61 60.11
C TYR A 11 46.46 30.64 59.13
N ARG A 12 45.54 31.46 58.58
CA ARG A 12 45.55 32.93 58.34
C ARG A 12 46.67 33.62 57.52
N ALA A 13 46.23 34.05 56.32
CA ALA A 13 46.08 35.45 55.88
C ALA A 13 47.28 36.40 55.86
N GLY A 14 47.65 36.83 54.64
CA GLY A 14 48.43 38.02 54.32
C GLY A 14 48.02 38.54 52.93
N ASN A 15 48.08 39.86 52.70
CA ASN A 15 47.63 40.49 51.45
C ASN A 15 48.82 40.89 50.55
N GLY A 16 48.65 40.84 49.24
CA GLY A 16 49.71 41.22 48.27
C GLY A 16 49.39 40.72 46.86
N GLY A 17 48.90 41.62 46.00
CA GLY A 17 48.63 41.30 44.60
C GLY A 17 49.84 41.52 43.69
N ASN A 18 49.85 40.90 42.51
CA ASN A 18 50.71 41.33 41.41
C ASN A 18 50.09 41.03 40.03
N ASN A 19 50.59 41.70 38.99
CA ASN A 19 49.93 41.82 37.70
C ASN A 19 50.12 40.61 36.78
N ILE A 20 49.08 40.24 36.02
CA ILE A 20 49.22 39.41 34.80
C ILE A 20 49.06 40.33 33.57
N GLY A 21 50.18 40.92 33.15
CA GLY A 21 50.25 41.75 31.95
C GLY A 21 50.25 40.92 30.67
N GLY A 22 49.07 40.63 30.11
CA GLY A 22 48.95 40.00 28.80
C GLY A 22 49.49 40.90 27.69
N SER A 23 50.70 40.59 27.19
CA SER A 23 51.38 41.44 26.19
C SER A 23 50.55 41.62 24.93
N ALA A 24 50.31 42.88 24.55
CA ALA A 24 49.48 43.26 23.40
C ALA A 24 49.90 42.59 22.07
N LYS A 25 51.17 42.19 21.94
CA LYS A 25 51.70 41.43 20.81
C LYS A 25 50.91 40.14 20.53
N TRP A 26 50.44 39.44 21.57
CA TRP A 26 49.63 38.22 21.42
C TRP A 26 48.20 38.51 20.94
N VAL A 27 47.60 39.62 21.40
CA VAL A 27 46.27 40.06 20.93
C VAL A 27 46.35 40.46 19.46
N SER A 28 47.38 41.22 19.06
CA SER A 28 47.63 41.57 17.66
C SER A 28 47.83 40.32 16.79
N ALA A 29 48.61 39.33 17.24
CA ALA A 29 48.82 38.08 16.51
C ALA A 29 47.51 37.29 16.30
N LEU A 30 46.67 37.19 17.34
CA LEU A 30 45.34 36.56 17.23
C LEU A 30 44.41 37.30 16.27
N CYS A 31 44.38 38.64 16.32
CA CYS A 31 43.60 39.44 15.38
C CYS A 31 44.07 39.29 13.92
N ILE A 32 45.40 39.28 13.69
CA ILE A 32 45.98 39.07 12.35
C ILE A 32 45.66 37.66 11.85
N PHE A 33 45.80 36.62 12.68
CA PHE A 33 45.47 35.25 12.31
C PHE A 33 43.98 35.09 11.95
N SER A 34 43.07 35.68 12.74
CA SER A 34 41.64 35.70 12.43
C SER A 34 41.32 36.47 11.14
N PHE A 35 42.01 37.59 10.89
CA PHE A 35 41.83 38.37 9.65
C PHE A 35 42.32 37.59 8.42
N CYS A 36 43.52 37.00 8.47
CA CYS A 36 44.05 36.16 7.40
C CYS A 36 43.16 34.95 7.11
N LEU A 37 42.62 34.29 8.15
CA LEU A 37 41.68 33.18 7.99
C LEU A 37 40.39 33.65 7.29
N GLY A 38 39.86 34.82 7.66
CA GLY A 38 38.73 35.45 6.98
C GLY A 38 39.00 35.79 5.52
N VAL A 39 40.17 36.36 5.21
CA VAL A 39 40.58 36.69 3.83
C VAL A 39 40.73 35.44 2.96
N VAL A 40 41.26 34.33 3.51
CA VAL A 40 41.34 33.05 2.78
C VAL A 40 39.95 32.48 2.50
N VAL A 41 38.99 32.62 3.42
CA VAL A 41 37.60 32.18 3.20
C VAL A 41 36.90 33.05 2.14
N VAL A 42 37.10 34.37 2.14
CA VAL A 42 36.51 35.29 1.15
C VAL A 42 37.13 35.10 -0.24
N ASN A 43 38.46 35.08 -0.35
CA ASN A 43 39.14 34.98 -1.65
C ASN A 43 38.97 33.61 -2.34
N ARG A 44 38.48 32.58 -1.64
CA ARG A 44 38.13 31.28 -2.25
C ARG A 44 36.77 31.28 -2.95
N PHE A 45 35.97 32.34 -2.82
CA PHE A 45 34.64 32.46 -3.43
C PHE A 45 34.54 33.47 -4.59
N TRP A 46 35.57 34.30 -4.84
CA TRP A 46 35.53 35.37 -5.85
C TRP A 46 36.80 35.47 -6.70
N THR A 47 37.02 34.47 -7.57
CA THR A 47 37.84 34.63 -8.79
C THR A 47 37.29 33.79 -9.94
N LEU A 48 36.76 34.44 -10.97
CA LEU A 48 36.66 33.89 -12.32
C LEU A 48 36.93 35.04 -13.32
N PRO A 49 37.69 34.85 -14.41
CA PRO A 49 38.11 35.96 -15.26
C PRO A 49 36.98 36.62 -16.04
N THR A 50 37.09 37.93 -16.25
CA THR A 50 36.26 38.69 -17.19
C THR A 50 36.58 38.31 -18.64
N LEU A 51 35.54 37.99 -19.42
CA LEU A 51 35.56 38.12 -20.88
C LEU A 51 34.62 39.26 -21.30
N ILE A 52 34.83 39.76 -22.53
CA ILE A 52 34.46 41.13 -22.93
C ILE A 52 32.98 41.23 -23.38
N ASP A 53 32.41 42.42 -23.16
CA ASP A 53 31.02 42.82 -23.42
C ASP A 53 30.71 43.08 -24.92
N THR A 54 29.48 43.51 -25.22
CA THR A 54 28.80 43.76 -26.51
C THR A 54 28.03 42.55 -27.09
N GLU A 55 26.74 42.65 -27.48
CA GLU A 55 25.81 43.78 -27.35
C GLU A 55 24.32 43.38 -27.21
N LYS A 56 23.59 44.16 -26.39
CA LYS A 56 22.13 44.47 -26.34
C LYS A 56 21.12 43.58 -27.11
N LYS A 57 20.09 43.10 -26.38
CA LYS A 57 18.76 43.76 -26.36
C LYS A 57 17.76 43.23 -25.30
N ASP A 58 17.00 44.19 -24.75
CA ASP A 58 15.58 44.20 -24.35
C ASP A 58 14.80 42.88 -24.07
N THR A 59 13.95 42.75 -23.03
CA THR A 59 13.45 43.75 -22.06
C THR A 59 13.05 43.15 -20.70
N SER A 60 12.88 44.02 -19.70
CA SER A 60 12.53 43.75 -18.29
C SER A 60 11.35 42.79 -18.02
N ALA A 61 11.54 41.87 -17.07
CA ALA A 61 10.49 41.33 -16.20
C ALA A 61 10.92 41.41 -14.73
N ARG A 62 10.03 41.87 -13.83
CA ARG A 62 10.35 42.26 -12.45
C ARG A 62 10.26 41.07 -11.50
N LYS A 63 11.40 40.61 -10.95
CA LYS A 63 11.45 39.50 -9.97
C LYS A 63 10.81 39.88 -8.63
N TYR A 64 9.97 39.00 -8.11
CA TYR A 64 9.86 38.74 -6.66
C TYR A 64 10.59 37.43 -6.34
N VAL A 65 11.05 37.26 -5.10
CA VAL A 65 12.01 36.21 -4.70
C VAL A 65 11.37 35.21 -3.75
N THR A 66 11.52 33.91 -4.05
CA THR A 66 11.20 32.80 -3.15
C THR A 66 12.18 31.64 -3.37
N GLY A 67 12.75 31.13 -2.27
CA GLY A 67 13.29 29.76 -2.08
C GLY A 67 14.18 29.14 -3.17
N GLU A 68 15.44 28.84 -2.84
CA GLU A 68 16.32 28.06 -3.70
C GLU A 68 15.80 26.63 -3.90
N ILE A 69 15.31 26.34 -5.11
CA ILE A 69 15.19 24.99 -5.66
C ILE A 69 16.45 24.73 -6.50
N TYR A 70 17.00 23.52 -6.42
CA TYR A 70 18.18 23.11 -7.17
C TYR A 70 18.03 23.44 -8.68
N PRO A 71 19.05 24.03 -9.33
CA PRO A 71 18.94 24.47 -10.72
C PRO A 71 18.76 23.26 -11.65
N ALA A 72 17.66 23.26 -12.40
CA ALA A 72 17.31 22.21 -13.36
C ALA A 72 18.29 22.18 -14.54
N THR A 73 19.37 21.42 -14.38
CA THR A 73 20.43 21.28 -15.38
C THR A 73 19.94 20.39 -16.53
N ARG A 74 19.47 21.02 -17.60
CA ARG A 74 18.86 20.39 -18.78
C ARG A 74 19.67 19.16 -19.25
N CYS A 75 19.01 18.00 -19.34
CA CYS A 75 19.65 16.78 -19.85
C CYS A 75 19.91 16.92 -21.37
N GLU A 76 21.19 17.05 -21.77
CA GLU A 76 21.57 17.10 -23.19
C GLU A 76 21.70 15.70 -23.81
N ARG A 77 20.72 15.32 -24.62
CA ARG A 77 20.78 14.14 -25.48
C ARG A 77 21.28 14.53 -26.88
N LYS A 78 22.57 14.33 -27.16
CA LYS A 78 23.09 14.44 -28.54
C LYS A 78 22.37 13.43 -29.43
N LYS A 79 21.76 13.91 -30.52
CA LYS A 79 21.11 13.10 -31.56
C LYS A 79 21.79 13.35 -32.89
N GLU A 80 22.35 12.29 -33.47
CA GLU A 80 22.45 12.17 -34.92
C GLU A 80 21.05 11.89 -35.50
N PRO A 81 20.69 12.44 -36.67
CA PRO A 81 19.36 12.26 -37.25
C PRO A 81 19.26 10.95 -38.06
N PHE A 82 18.44 10.01 -37.58
CA PHE A 82 17.95 8.88 -38.38
C PHE A 82 16.42 8.84 -38.29
N ASP A 83 15.73 8.85 -39.44
CA ASP A 83 14.26 9.02 -39.47
C ASP A 83 13.52 7.71 -39.17
N ILE A 84 13.29 7.50 -37.88
CA ILE A 84 12.55 6.36 -37.32
C ILE A 84 11.05 6.73 -37.15
N VAL A 85 10.67 8.00 -37.22
CA VAL A 85 9.32 8.46 -36.85
C VAL A 85 8.29 8.05 -37.91
N SER A 86 8.67 8.09 -39.20
CA SER A 86 7.84 7.56 -40.28
C SER A 86 7.61 6.05 -40.15
N GLN A 87 8.61 5.29 -39.72
CA GLN A 87 8.48 3.83 -39.58
C GLN A 87 7.66 3.45 -38.34
N VAL A 88 7.85 4.12 -37.19
CA VAL A 88 7.13 3.79 -35.95
C VAL A 88 5.62 4.01 -36.06
N SER A 89 5.15 4.99 -36.85
CA SER A 89 3.71 5.15 -37.09
C SER A 89 3.11 4.01 -37.93
N GLN A 90 3.87 3.47 -38.89
CA GLN A 90 3.50 2.23 -39.58
C GLN A 90 3.61 1.01 -38.64
N SER A 91 4.68 0.87 -37.86
CA SER A 91 4.86 -0.24 -36.91
C SER A 91 3.75 -0.31 -35.86
N ASN A 92 3.31 0.82 -35.30
CA ASN A 92 2.23 0.83 -34.30
C ASN A 92 0.87 0.42 -34.91
N ASN A 93 0.60 0.83 -36.16
CA ASN A 93 -0.58 0.36 -36.89
C ASN A 93 -0.47 -1.13 -37.25
N ILE A 94 0.73 -1.61 -37.60
CA ILE A 94 1.01 -3.03 -37.83
C ILE A 94 0.87 -3.84 -36.53
N ILE A 95 1.30 -3.33 -35.37
CA ILE A 95 1.15 -4.00 -34.07
C ILE A 95 -0.33 -4.04 -33.67
N ALA A 96 -1.07 -2.94 -33.78
CA ALA A 96 -2.51 -2.94 -33.49
C ALA A 96 -3.31 -3.83 -34.46
N ALA A 97 -2.90 -3.91 -35.72
CA ALA A 97 -3.43 -4.87 -36.68
C ALA A 97 -3.03 -6.30 -36.32
N LEU A 98 -1.78 -6.54 -35.89
CA LEU A 98 -1.25 -7.84 -35.52
C LEU A 98 -1.90 -8.39 -34.25
N ASP A 99 -2.11 -7.57 -33.21
CA ASP A 99 -2.87 -7.97 -32.01
C ASP A 99 -4.31 -8.34 -32.39
N LYS A 100 -4.96 -7.54 -33.23
CA LYS A 100 -6.31 -7.83 -33.74
C LYS A 100 -6.33 -9.09 -34.62
N THR A 101 -5.27 -9.36 -35.38
CA THR A 101 -5.08 -10.57 -36.15
C THR A 101 -4.79 -11.76 -35.24
N ILE A 102 -3.98 -11.61 -34.17
CA ILE A 102 -3.69 -12.63 -33.16
C ILE A 102 -4.99 -13.01 -32.47
N SER A 103 -5.78 -12.07 -31.92
CA SER A 103 -7.07 -12.42 -31.32
C SER A 103 -8.05 -13.03 -32.33
N SER A 104 -8.00 -12.64 -33.61
CA SER A 104 -8.80 -13.31 -34.65
C SER A 104 -8.30 -14.72 -34.96
N LEU A 105 -6.99 -14.96 -34.92
CA LEU A 105 -6.33 -16.25 -35.14
C LEU A 105 -6.47 -17.15 -33.91
N GLU A 106 -6.56 -16.60 -32.70
CA GLU A 106 -6.89 -17.33 -31.47
C GLU A 106 -8.35 -17.77 -31.50
N MET A 107 -9.27 -16.87 -31.87
CA MET A 107 -10.68 -17.22 -32.12
C MET A 107 -10.82 -18.27 -33.23
N GLN A 108 -10.09 -18.13 -34.34
CA GLN A 108 -10.07 -19.10 -35.43
C GLN A 108 -9.36 -20.41 -35.05
N LEU A 109 -8.33 -20.38 -34.20
CA LEU A 109 -7.62 -21.56 -33.70
C LEU A 109 -8.48 -22.32 -32.67
N ILE A 110 -9.28 -21.62 -31.86
CA ILE A 110 -10.28 -22.23 -30.99
C ILE A 110 -11.39 -22.84 -31.84
N ALA A 111 -11.98 -22.09 -32.79
CA ALA A 111 -13.00 -22.60 -33.69
C ALA A 111 -12.50 -23.76 -34.57
N ALA A 112 -11.26 -23.72 -35.05
CA ALA A 112 -10.63 -24.79 -35.81
C ALA A 112 -10.24 -25.97 -34.92
N ARG A 113 -9.94 -25.78 -33.62
CA ARG A 113 -9.78 -26.90 -32.67
C ARG A 113 -11.12 -27.58 -32.40
N SER A 114 -12.22 -26.83 -32.26
CA SER A 114 -13.58 -27.40 -32.20
C SER A 114 -13.91 -28.17 -33.48
N ALA A 115 -13.78 -27.55 -34.66
CA ALA A 115 -14.04 -28.17 -35.96
C ALA A 115 -13.01 -29.26 -36.36
N LYS A 116 -11.94 -29.45 -35.59
CA LYS A 116 -10.98 -30.55 -35.73
C LYS A 116 -11.26 -31.68 -34.74
N ALA A 117 -11.75 -31.39 -33.54
CA ALA A 117 -12.35 -32.41 -32.66
C ALA A 117 -13.52 -33.11 -33.39
N GLU A 118 -14.42 -32.34 -34.01
CA GLU A 118 -15.51 -32.83 -34.89
C GLU A 118 -15.04 -33.67 -36.12
N LYS A 119 -13.73 -33.67 -36.42
CA LYS A 119 -13.13 -34.44 -37.52
C LYS A 119 -12.24 -35.59 -37.06
N GLU A 120 -11.62 -35.49 -35.88
CA GLU A 120 -10.80 -36.56 -35.30
C GLU A 120 -11.65 -37.69 -34.73
N GLU A 121 -12.88 -37.40 -34.26
CA GLU A 121 -13.91 -38.42 -34.04
C GLU A 121 -14.32 -39.14 -35.34
N LYS A 122 -14.07 -38.54 -36.50
CA LYS A 122 -14.51 -39.04 -37.81
C LYS A 122 -13.46 -39.85 -38.58
N TYR A 123 -12.33 -40.19 -37.94
CA TYR A 123 -11.24 -40.95 -38.54
C TYR A 123 -10.69 -42.10 -37.67
N SER A 124 -11.40 -42.45 -36.58
CA SER A 124 -10.98 -43.49 -35.62
C SER A 124 -12.08 -44.55 -35.35
N SER A 125 -12.91 -44.86 -36.35
CA SER A 125 -13.96 -45.87 -36.23
C SER A 125 -14.22 -46.60 -37.56
N SER A 126 -13.34 -47.55 -37.89
CA SER A 126 -13.54 -48.48 -39.01
C SER A 126 -13.72 -49.92 -38.54
N GLU A 127 -14.78 -50.18 -37.76
CA GLU A 127 -15.63 -51.37 -37.96
C GLU A 127 -16.96 -51.30 -37.18
N SER A 128 -18.04 -51.69 -37.86
CA SER A 128 -19.38 -52.07 -37.37
C SER A 128 -20.07 -51.29 -36.23
N GLY A 129 -21.18 -50.62 -36.57
CA GLY A 129 -22.44 -50.84 -35.83
C GLY A 129 -23.12 -49.61 -35.20
N LEU A 130 -24.07 -49.02 -35.94
CA LEU A 130 -25.11 -48.07 -35.51
C LEU A 130 -24.63 -46.66 -35.09
N GLU A 131 -25.39 -45.66 -35.56
CA GLU A 131 -25.19 -44.25 -35.21
C GLU A 131 -25.85 -43.93 -33.86
N GLU A 132 -25.06 -43.59 -32.84
CA GLU A 132 -25.54 -42.73 -31.76
C GLU A 132 -24.93 -41.33 -31.94
N SER A 133 -25.80 -40.31 -31.99
CA SER A 133 -25.38 -38.91 -32.02
C SER A 133 -24.57 -38.58 -30.75
N ASN A 134 -23.47 -37.84 -30.88
CA ASN A 134 -22.67 -37.35 -29.75
C ASN A 134 -23.45 -36.35 -28.89
N ASN A 135 -24.25 -36.92 -27.98
CA ASN A 135 -25.24 -36.25 -27.17
C ASN A 135 -24.87 -36.45 -25.71
N HIS A 136 -23.72 -35.86 -25.31
CA HIS A 136 -23.28 -35.88 -23.91
C HIS A 136 -24.42 -35.37 -23.02
N PRO A 137 -24.92 -36.19 -22.08
CA PRO A 137 -26.14 -35.88 -21.37
C PRO A 137 -25.94 -34.64 -20.50
N LYS A 138 -26.78 -33.63 -20.72
CA LYS A 138 -26.72 -32.37 -19.98
C LYS A 138 -26.81 -32.63 -18.48
N LEU A 139 -25.80 -32.16 -17.75
CA LEU A 139 -25.58 -32.46 -16.35
C LEU A 139 -26.56 -31.65 -15.47
N LEU A 140 -26.97 -32.22 -14.34
CA LEU A 140 -27.83 -31.54 -13.37
C LEU A 140 -27.07 -30.38 -12.70
N PHE A 141 -25.88 -30.68 -12.15
CA PHE A 141 -24.97 -29.64 -11.65
C PHE A 141 -23.49 -30.05 -11.63
N VAL A 142 -22.62 -29.04 -11.63
CA VAL A 142 -21.21 -29.16 -11.23
C VAL A 142 -21.03 -28.48 -9.86
N MET A 143 -20.40 -29.16 -8.90
CA MET A 143 -20.08 -28.64 -7.57
C MET A 143 -18.58 -28.55 -7.37
N GLY A 144 -18.09 -27.35 -7.06
CA GLY A 144 -16.71 -27.05 -6.72
C GLY A 144 -16.54 -26.82 -5.23
N ILE A 145 -15.79 -27.72 -4.58
CA ILE A 145 -15.41 -27.60 -3.17
C ILE A 145 -14.12 -26.78 -3.09
N ILE A 146 -14.21 -25.52 -2.67
CA ILE A 146 -13.06 -24.61 -2.63
C ILE A 146 -12.16 -24.99 -1.46
N THR A 147 -10.91 -25.36 -1.76
CA THR A 147 -9.98 -25.94 -0.77
C THR A 147 -8.55 -25.46 -0.97
N ALA A 148 -7.74 -25.44 0.09
CA ALA A 148 -6.35 -24.95 0.06
C ALA A 148 -5.32 -26.07 0.21
N PHE A 149 -4.04 -25.76 -0.05
CA PHE A 149 -2.93 -26.73 0.10
C PHE A 149 -2.89 -27.37 1.50
N GLY A 150 -3.09 -26.58 2.56
CA GLY A 150 -3.11 -27.06 3.95
C GLY A 150 -4.36 -27.84 4.37
N SER A 151 -5.41 -27.90 3.54
CA SER A 151 -6.71 -28.50 3.90
C SER A 151 -6.80 -30.03 3.73
N ARG A 152 -5.69 -30.79 3.71
CA ARG A 152 -5.72 -32.23 3.40
C ARG A 152 -6.72 -33.01 4.26
N GLU A 153 -6.62 -32.86 5.58
CA GLU A 153 -7.50 -33.53 6.55
C GLU A 153 -8.99 -33.18 6.39
N ARG A 154 -9.30 -31.96 5.90
CA ARG A 154 -10.67 -31.54 5.59
C ARG A 154 -11.23 -32.22 4.35
N ARG A 155 -10.39 -32.39 3.32
CA ARG A 155 -10.79 -33.13 2.10
C ARG A 155 -11.06 -34.59 2.44
N ASP A 156 -10.22 -35.18 3.29
CA ASP A 156 -10.41 -36.56 3.73
C ASP A 156 -11.69 -36.71 4.59
N SER A 157 -11.96 -35.82 5.55
CA SER A 157 -13.22 -35.91 6.31
C SER A 157 -14.48 -35.64 5.46
N ILE A 158 -14.38 -34.92 4.34
CA ILE A 158 -15.44 -34.80 3.32
C ILE A 158 -15.62 -36.10 2.53
N ARG A 159 -14.51 -36.71 2.09
CA ARG A 159 -14.46 -38.01 1.37
C ARG A 159 -14.96 -39.19 2.20
N GLU A 160 -14.76 -39.13 3.52
CA GLU A 160 -15.20 -40.15 4.48
C GLU A 160 -16.68 -39.99 4.87
N THR A 161 -17.32 -38.87 4.50
CA THR A 161 -18.70 -38.55 4.93
C THR A 161 -19.67 -38.36 3.75
N TRP A 162 -19.74 -37.17 3.16
CA TRP A 162 -20.80 -36.80 2.20
C TRP A 162 -20.40 -36.84 0.73
N MET A 163 -19.10 -36.85 0.41
CA MET A 163 -18.61 -36.93 -0.97
C MET A 163 -18.29 -38.39 -1.35
N PRO A 164 -19.00 -39.01 -2.31
CA PRO A 164 -18.66 -40.34 -2.79
C PRO A 164 -17.26 -40.38 -3.43
N GLN A 165 -16.60 -41.53 -3.33
CA GLN A 165 -15.26 -41.76 -3.86
C GLN A 165 -15.25 -42.82 -4.98
N GLY A 166 -14.22 -42.81 -5.84
CA GLY A 166 -13.94 -43.87 -6.82
C GLY A 166 -15.11 -44.19 -7.73
N GLU A 167 -15.48 -45.47 -7.83
CA GLU A 167 -16.61 -45.91 -8.67
C GLU A 167 -17.96 -45.34 -8.24
N PHE A 168 -18.16 -45.00 -6.95
CA PHE A 168 -19.39 -44.33 -6.52
C PHE A 168 -19.46 -42.88 -6.99
N LEU A 169 -18.31 -42.19 -7.10
CA LEU A 169 -18.23 -40.86 -7.70
C LEU A 169 -18.52 -40.93 -9.20
N LYS A 170 -17.83 -41.82 -9.95
CA LYS A 170 -18.10 -42.05 -11.38
C LYS A 170 -19.56 -42.42 -11.66
N LYS A 171 -20.18 -43.22 -10.78
CA LYS A 171 -21.60 -43.56 -10.87
C LYS A 171 -22.51 -42.37 -10.58
N LEU A 172 -22.18 -41.50 -9.64
CA LEU A 172 -22.92 -40.26 -9.40
C LEU A 172 -22.87 -39.33 -10.62
N GLU A 173 -21.70 -39.22 -11.26
CA GLU A 173 -21.51 -38.47 -12.51
C GLU A 173 -22.37 -39.04 -13.64
N LYS A 174 -22.30 -40.35 -13.89
CA LYS A 174 -23.01 -41.02 -14.99
C LYS A 174 -24.53 -41.14 -14.78
N ASP A 175 -24.97 -41.60 -13.60
CA ASP A 175 -26.38 -41.95 -13.36
C ASP A 175 -27.24 -40.75 -12.94
N LYS A 176 -26.63 -39.66 -12.46
CA LYS A 176 -27.34 -38.46 -11.96
C LYS A 176 -26.94 -37.16 -12.65
N GLY A 177 -25.86 -37.16 -13.45
CA GLY A 177 -25.33 -35.95 -14.05
C GLY A 177 -24.77 -34.96 -13.02
N ILE A 178 -24.15 -35.46 -11.95
CA ILE A 178 -23.62 -34.64 -10.85
C ILE A 178 -22.10 -34.78 -10.79
N ILE A 179 -21.39 -33.70 -11.11
CA ILE A 179 -19.94 -33.61 -10.96
C ILE A 179 -19.61 -32.97 -9.60
N ILE A 180 -18.71 -33.56 -8.82
CA ILE A 180 -18.18 -32.96 -7.58
C ILE A 180 -16.65 -32.99 -7.65
N ARG A 181 -15.98 -31.85 -7.46
CA ARG A 181 -14.50 -31.77 -7.48
C ARG A 181 -13.96 -30.82 -6.41
N PHE A 182 -12.80 -31.17 -5.84
CA PHE A 182 -11.98 -30.27 -5.04
C PHE A 182 -11.28 -29.25 -5.95
N VAL A 183 -11.48 -27.97 -5.67
CA VAL A 183 -11.05 -26.86 -6.54
C VAL A 183 -9.84 -26.17 -5.92
N ILE A 184 -8.71 -26.25 -6.63
CA ILE A 184 -7.43 -25.71 -6.18
C ILE A 184 -6.63 -25.20 -7.39
N GLY A 185 -5.93 -24.09 -7.22
CA GLY A 185 -4.94 -23.58 -8.16
C GLY A 185 -3.58 -24.25 -7.99
N HIS A 186 -2.54 -23.50 -8.31
CA HIS A 186 -1.13 -23.84 -8.19
C HIS A 186 -0.44 -23.00 -7.12
N SER A 187 0.76 -23.43 -6.71
CA SER A 187 1.61 -22.62 -5.83
C SER A 187 2.30 -21.49 -6.60
N ALA A 188 2.86 -20.51 -5.89
CA ALA A 188 3.57 -19.38 -6.51
C ALA A 188 4.84 -19.78 -7.30
N ALA A 189 5.30 -21.02 -7.14
CA ALA A 189 6.34 -21.64 -7.96
C ALA A 189 5.77 -22.93 -8.61
N PRO A 190 5.17 -22.84 -9.81
CA PRO A 190 4.46 -23.96 -10.42
C PRO A 190 5.30 -25.23 -10.50
N GLY A 191 4.76 -26.34 -9.98
CA GLY A 191 5.47 -27.63 -9.89
C GLY A 191 6.36 -27.77 -8.65
N GLY A 192 6.32 -26.82 -7.71
CA GLY A 192 6.95 -26.93 -6.39
C GLY A 192 6.29 -27.99 -5.49
N VAL A 193 6.84 -28.19 -4.29
CA VAL A 193 6.45 -29.29 -3.37
C VAL A 193 4.94 -29.32 -3.08
N SER A 194 4.32 -28.15 -2.87
CA SER A 194 2.87 -28.05 -2.62
C SER A 194 2.02 -28.51 -3.81
N ASP A 195 2.46 -28.26 -5.04
CA ASP A 195 1.81 -28.79 -6.25
C ASP A 195 2.00 -30.31 -6.34
N GLN A 196 3.22 -30.81 -6.13
CA GLN A 196 3.53 -32.24 -6.20
C GLN A 196 2.71 -33.09 -5.22
N VAL A 197 2.45 -32.58 -4.00
CA VAL A 197 1.58 -33.23 -3.00
C VAL A 197 0.13 -33.33 -3.50
N ILE A 198 -0.39 -32.28 -4.16
CA ILE A 198 -1.75 -32.29 -4.72
C ILE A 198 -1.83 -33.17 -5.97
N ASP A 199 -0.81 -33.21 -6.82
CA ASP A 199 -0.79 -34.06 -8.01
C ASP A 199 -0.67 -35.55 -7.64
N ALA A 200 0.03 -35.88 -6.54
CA ALA A 200 0.02 -37.20 -5.94
C ALA A 200 -1.34 -37.57 -5.31
N GLU A 201 -2.04 -36.61 -4.69
CA GLU A 201 -3.38 -36.80 -4.16
C GLU A 201 -4.42 -37.02 -5.27
N ASP A 202 -4.41 -36.23 -6.35
CA ASP A 202 -5.28 -36.47 -7.50
C ASP A 202 -4.90 -37.77 -8.24
N ALA A 203 -3.63 -38.16 -8.28
CA ALA A 203 -3.22 -39.47 -8.81
C ALA A 203 -3.93 -40.63 -8.09
N GLN A 204 -4.20 -40.50 -6.79
CA GLN A 204 -4.91 -41.48 -5.97
C GLN A 204 -6.45 -41.37 -6.07
N HIS A 205 -7.01 -40.16 -5.88
CA HIS A 205 -8.46 -39.99 -5.69
C HIS A 205 -9.22 -39.55 -6.97
N LYS A 206 -8.52 -38.95 -7.96
CA LYS A 206 -9.08 -38.45 -9.23
C LYS A 206 -10.25 -37.47 -9.10
N ASP A 207 -10.27 -36.72 -8.00
CA ASP A 207 -11.37 -35.86 -7.58
C ASP A 207 -11.05 -34.35 -7.59
N PHE A 208 -9.95 -33.92 -8.23
CA PHE A 208 -9.63 -32.50 -8.35
C PHE A 208 -10.10 -31.81 -9.64
N LEU A 209 -10.26 -30.49 -9.52
CA LEU A 209 -10.23 -29.53 -10.60
C LEU A 209 -9.07 -28.57 -10.32
N ARG A 210 -7.90 -28.87 -10.90
CA ARG A 210 -6.75 -27.95 -10.93
C ARG A 210 -7.11 -26.74 -11.82
N LEU A 211 -6.98 -25.53 -11.28
CA LEU A 211 -7.22 -24.26 -11.97
C LEU A 211 -5.91 -23.60 -12.37
N ASN A 212 -5.87 -22.95 -13.53
CA ASN A 212 -4.78 -22.02 -13.87
C ASN A 212 -4.95 -20.71 -13.07
N HIS A 213 -4.55 -20.78 -11.80
CA HIS A 213 -4.70 -19.76 -10.78
C HIS A 213 -3.57 -19.94 -9.75
N ILE A 214 -3.01 -18.88 -9.18
CA ILE A 214 -2.02 -18.98 -8.09
C ILE A 214 -2.74 -18.79 -6.77
N GLU A 215 -2.67 -19.78 -5.88
CA GLU A 215 -3.26 -19.70 -4.53
C GLU A 215 -2.62 -18.57 -3.72
N GLY A 216 -3.44 -17.71 -3.14
CA GLY A 216 -2.99 -16.57 -2.32
C GLY A 216 -4.05 -16.13 -1.31
N TYR A 217 -3.61 -15.55 -0.19
CA TYR A 217 -4.46 -15.22 0.97
C TYR A 217 -5.61 -14.24 0.67
N HIS A 218 -5.51 -13.45 -0.41
CA HIS A 218 -6.53 -12.49 -0.85
C HIS A 218 -7.20 -12.86 -2.19
N GLU A 219 -6.89 -14.02 -2.77
CA GLU A 219 -7.29 -14.37 -4.14
C GLU A 219 -8.61 -15.19 -4.23
N LEU A 220 -9.31 -15.42 -3.11
CA LEU A 220 -10.51 -16.26 -3.06
C LEU A 220 -11.60 -15.82 -4.07
N SER A 221 -11.89 -14.52 -4.17
CA SER A 221 -12.85 -13.96 -5.13
C SER A 221 -12.43 -14.21 -6.60
N ALA A 222 -11.13 -14.33 -6.86
CA ALA A 222 -10.57 -14.66 -8.16
C ALA A 222 -10.66 -16.16 -8.46
N LYS A 223 -10.33 -16.99 -7.47
CA LYS A 223 -10.46 -18.45 -7.53
C LYS A 223 -11.88 -18.88 -7.87
N THR A 224 -12.88 -18.24 -7.24
CA THR A 224 -14.31 -18.42 -7.55
C THR A 224 -14.67 -17.99 -8.97
N GLN A 225 -14.19 -16.82 -9.41
CA GLN A 225 -14.42 -16.33 -10.78
C GLN A 225 -13.85 -17.30 -11.84
N ILE A 226 -12.61 -17.77 -11.61
CA ILE A 226 -11.92 -18.73 -12.48
C ILE A 226 -12.61 -20.09 -12.41
N TYR A 227 -13.04 -20.55 -11.23
CA TYR A 227 -13.81 -21.78 -11.06
C TYR A 227 -15.05 -21.80 -11.94
N PHE A 228 -15.95 -20.81 -11.83
CA PHE A 228 -17.16 -20.77 -12.66
C PHE A 228 -16.84 -20.66 -14.15
N SER A 229 -15.82 -19.87 -14.51
CA SER A 229 -15.34 -19.75 -15.90
C SER A 229 -14.89 -21.09 -16.48
N THR A 230 -14.04 -21.81 -15.75
CA THR A 230 -13.48 -23.12 -16.14
C THR A 230 -14.52 -24.22 -16.10
N ALA A 231 -15.42 -24.23 -15.11
CA ALA A 231 -16.47 -25.25 -15.00
C ALA A 231 -17.48 -25.14 -16.16
N ALA A 232 -17.95 -23.93 -16.48
CA ALA A 232 -18.87 -23.70 -17.59
C ALA A 232 -18.22 -23.91 -18.98
N ALA A 233 -16.89 -23.84 -19.08
CA ALA A 233 -16.14 -24.17 -20.30
C ALA A 233 -15.82 -25.67 -20.44
N LYS A 234 -15.89 -26.45 -19.35
CA LYS A 234 -15.50 -27.88 -19.31
C LYS A 234 -16.68 -28.86 -19.27
N TRP A 235 -17.84 -28.41 -18.79
CA TRP A 235 -19.03 -29.26 -18.60
C TRP A 235 -20.30 -28.48 -18.96
N ASP A 236 -21.24 -29.10 -19.68
CA ASP A 236 -22.59 -28.53 -19.85
C ASP A 236 -23.52 -29.01 -18.73
N ALA A 237 -23.68 -28.16 -17.72
CA ALA A 237 -24.63 -28.36 -16.63
C ALA A 237 -25.74 -27.30 -16.58
N ASN A 238 -26.89 -27.67 -16.03
CA ASN A 238 -27.98 -26.73 -15.70
C ASN A 238 -27.57 -25.73 -14.60
N PHE A 239 -26.82 -26.17 -13.60
CA PHE A 239 -26.35 -25.35 -12.48
C PHE A 239 -24.87 -25.57 -12.14
N TYR A 240 -24.25 -24.57 -11.52
CA TYR A 240 -22.87 -24.61 -11.02
C TYR A 240 -22.89 -24.14 -9.57
N ILE A 241 -22.20 -24.84 -8.67
CA ILE A 241 -22.30 -24.67 -7.21
C ILE A 241 -20.91 -24.45 -6.63
N LYS A 242 -20.75 -23.40 -5.82
CA LYS A 242 -19.57 -23.22 -4.96
C LYS A 242 -19.92 -23.67 -3.55
N VAL A 243 -19.01 -24.37 -2.89
CA VAL A 243 -19.10 -24.76 -1.47
C VAL A 243 -17.72 -24.69 -0.81
N ASP A 244 -17.64 -24.35 0.47
CA ASP A 244 -16.38 -24.29 1.24
C ASP A 244 -16.00 -25.66 1.86
N ASP A 245 -14.70 -25.93 2.04
CA ASP A 245 -14.18 -27.23 2.52
C ASP A 245 -14.39 -27.53 4.03
N ASP A 246 -15.24 -26.77 4.71
CA ASP A 246 -15.72 -27.06 6.07
C ASP A 246 -17.25 -27.10 6.19
N VAL A 247 -17.99 -27.30 5.09
CA VAL A 247 -19.46 -27.38 5.08
C VAL A 247 -19.94 -28.83 4.91
N HIS A 248 -21.00 -29.23 5.64
CA HIS A 248 -21.72 -30.49 5.41
C HIS A 248 -22.81 -30.30 4.36
N VAL A 249 -22.92 -31.22 3.39
CA VAL A 249 -23.87 -31.13 2.26
C VAL A 249 -24.72 -32.40 2.13
N ASN A 250 -26.00 -32.22 1.80
CA ASN A 250 -26.98 -33.27 1.54
C ASN A 250 -27.38 -33.27 0.05
N LEU A 251 -26.69 -34.11 -0.73
CA LEU A 251 -26.74 -34.10 -2.20
C LEU A 251 -28.14 -34.36 -2.79
N GLY A 252 -28.99 -35.17 -2.14
CA GLY A 252 -30.36 -35.42 -2.58
C GLY A 252 -31.26 -34.18 -2.45
N THR A 253 -31.13 -33.46 -1.33
CA THR A 253 -31.85 -32.21 -1.04
C THR A 253 -31.38 -31.09 -1.95
N ILE A 254 -30.07 -30.96 -2.21
CA ILE A 254 -29.53 -30.06 -3.24
C ILE A 254 -30.11 -30.39 -4.64
N SER A 255 -30.12 -31.67 -5.01
CA SER A 255 -30.68 -32.12 -6.30
C SER A 255 -32.19 -31.81 -6.42
N SER A 256 -32.95 -32.01 -5.34
CA SER A 256 -34.38 -31.70 -5.26
C SER A 256 -34.64 -30.19 -5.32
N LEU A 257 -33.86 -29.39 -4.58
CA LEU A 257 -33.85 -27.94 -4.59
C LEU A 257 -33.68 -27.38 -6.01
N LEU A 258 -32.60 -27.79 -6.69
CA LEU A 258 -32.27 -27.31 -8.03
C LEU A 258 -33.24 -27.83 -9.09
N GLY A 259 -33.79 -29.04 -8.89
CA GLY A 259 -34.86 -29.61 -9.72
C GLY A 259 -36.08 -28.69 -9.87
N ARG A 260 -36.43 -27.91 -8.84
CA ARG A 260 -37.53 -26.93 -8.87
C ARG A 260 -37.28 -25.75 -9.81
N TYR A 261 -36.03 -25.48 -10.18
CA TYR A 261 -35.61 -24.30 -10.95
C TYR A 261 -35.06 -24.63 -12.35
N LEU A 262 -35.08 -25.90 -12.78
CA LEU A 262 -34.50 -26.38 -14.05
C LEU A 262 -34.95 -25.63 -15.31
N LEU A 263 -36.17 -25.06 -15.30
CA LEU A 263 -36.78 -24.34 -16.42
C LEU A 263 -36.67 -22.81 -16.30
N LYS A 264 -36.07 -22.29 -15.22
CA LYS A 264 -35.90 -20.85 -15.00
C LYS A 264 -34.52 -20.38 -15.50
N PRO A 265 -34.44 -19.44 -16.45
CA PRO A 265 -33.18 -18.81 -16.84
C PRO A 265 -32.68 -17.87 -15.74
N ARG A 266 -31.38 -17.54 -15.75
CA ARG A 266 -30.76 -16.50 -14.90
C ARG A 266 -31.14 -16.56 -13.41
N VAL A 267 -31.06 -17.76 -12.82
CA VAL A 267 -31.33 -17.99 -11.39
C VAL A 267 -30.05 -18.02 -10.56
N TYR A 268 -30.09 -17.35 -9.39
CA TYR A 268 -29.06 -17.37 -8.34
C TYR A 268 -29.70 -17.82 -7.01
N ILE A 269 -29.27 -18.98 -6.50
CA ILE A 269 -29.83 -19.64 -5.31
C ILE A 269 -28.82 -19.66 -4.18
N GLY A 270 -29.26 -19.28 -2.98
CA GLY A 270 -28.47 -19.39 -1.76
C GLY A 270 -29.30 -19.03 -0.54
N CYS A 271 -28.71 -19.12 0.65
CA CYS A 271 -29.29 -18.46 1.82
C CYS A 271 -28.94 -16.97 1.75
N MET A 272 -29.93 -16.12 1.44
CA MET A 272 -29.68 -14.73 1.08
C MET A 272 -29.56 -13.84 2.33
N LYS A 273 -28.51 -13.03 2.40
CA LYS A 273 -28.20 -12.12 3.50
C LYS A 273 -27.95 -10.70 3.02
N SER A 274 -28.03 -9.77 3.95
CA SER A 274 -27.52 -8.40 3.83
C SER A 274 -26.98 -8.04 5.21
N GLY A 275 -25.68 -7.77 5.29
CA GLY A 275 -24.95 -7.42 6.51
C GLY A 275 -24.27 -6.06 6.39
N PRO A 276 -23.79 -5.47 7.49
CA PRO A 276 -23.06 -4.21 7.44
C PRO A 276 -21.85 -4.33 6.49
N VAL A 277 -21.58 -3.27 5.74
CA VAL A 277 -20.38 -3.18 4.92
C VAL A 277 -19.16 -3.13 5.84
N LEU A 278 -18.11 -3.91 5.54
CA LEU A 278 -16.97 -4.09 6.43
C LEU A 278 -15.94 -2.96 6.24
N ALA A 279 -16.39 -1.73 6.52
CA ALA A 279 -15.67 -0.47 6.27
C ALA A 279 -14.50 -0.18 7.22
N HIS A 280 -14.48 -0.79 8.42
CA HIS A 280 -13.45 -0.48 9.42
C HIS A 280 -12.15 -1.28 9.17
N LYS A 281 -11.05 -0.58 8.90
CA LYS A 281 -9.70 -1.19 8.76
C LYS A 281 -9.40 -2.08 9.98
N GLY A 282 -9.06 -3.34 9.73
CA GLY A 282 -8.68 -4.32 10.77
C GLY A 282 -9.70 -5.43 11.04
N VAL A 283 -10.94 -5.35 10.53
CA VAL A 283 -11.87 -6.50 10.57
C VAL A 283 -11.52 -7.55 9.51
N LYS A 284 -11.84 -8.82 9.78
CA LYS A 284 -11.71 -9.91 8.78
C LYS A 284 -12.61 -9.58 7.58
N TYR A 285 -12.07 -9.68 6.36
CA TYR A 285 -12.73 -9.25 5.12
C TYR A 285 -13.12 -7.76 5.08
N HIS A 286 -12.32 -6.89 5.71
CA HIS A 286 -12.40 -5.44 5.49
C HIS A 286 -12.40 -5.11 3.99
N GLU A 287 -13.39 -4.35 3.55
CA GLU A 287 -13.61 -4.01 2.16
C GLU A 287 -13.01 -2.62 1.85
N PRO A 288 -11.83 -2.53 1.19
CA PRO A 288 -11.17 -1.25 0.95
C PRO A 288 -11.98 -0.28 0.07
N GLU A 289 -12.91 -0.78 -0.74
CA GLU A 289 -13.81 0.03 -1.55
C GLU A 289 -15.24 0.09 -0.98
N TYR A 290 -15.38 0.02 0.36
CA TYR A 290 -16.66 0.07 1.09
C TYR A 290 -17.56 1.26 0.69
N TRP A 291 -16.96 2.38 0.30
CA TRP A 291 -17.64 3.59 -0.15
C TRP A 291 -18.48 3.38 -1.44
N LYS A 292 -18.23 2.33 -2.22
CA LYS A 292 -19.08 1.95 -3.37
C LYS A 292 -20.46 1.46 -2.95
N PHE A 293 -20.61 1.02 -1.71
CA PHE A 293 -21.87 0.58 -1.12
C PHE A 293 -22.60 1.75 -0.40
N GLY A 294 -22.08 2.98 -0.55
CA GLY A 294 -22.61 4.21 0.04
C GLY A 294 -21.88 4.62 1.33
N GLU A 295 -22.64 5.16 2.29
CA GLU A 295 -22.09 5.79 3.49
C GLU A 295 -21.72 4.78 4.60
N GLU A 296 -20.93 5.21 5.57
CA GLU A 296 -20.52 4.35 6.70
C GLU A 296 -21.75 3.97 7.54
N GLY A 297 -21.91 2.67 7.81
CA GLY A 297 -23.13 2.10 8.40
C GLY A 297 -24.12 1.50 7.40
N ASN A 298 -23.93 1.70 6.09
CA ASN A 298 -24.69 0.96 5.08
C ASN A 298 -24.47 -0.56 5.15
N LYS A 299 -25.35 -1.29 4.47
CA LYS A 299 -25.28 -2.74 4.31
C LYS A 299 -24.95 -3.10 2.87
N TYR A 300 -24.26 -4.23 2.70
CA TYR A 300 -24.15 -4.88 1.39
C TYR A 300 -25.55 -5.13 0.80
N PHE A 301 -25.67 -5.05 -0.53
CA PHE A 301 -26.85 -5.54 -1.24
C PHE A 301 -27.15 -7.00 -0.90
N ARG A 302 -28.35 -7.49 -1.24
CA ARG A 302 -28.74 -8.86 -0.91
C ARG A 302 -27.98 -9.87 -1.79
N HIS A 303 -27.20 -10.75 -1.16
CA HIS A 303 -26.37 -11.78 -1.78
C HIS A 303 -26.47 -13.09 -1.00
N ALA A 304 -26.11 -14.22 -1.60
CA ALA A 304 -26.04 -15.49 -0.87
C ALA A 304 -24.89 -15.48 0.15
N THR A 305 -24.90 -16.39 1.13
CA THR A 305 -23.75 -16.60 2.01
C THR A 305 -22.72 -17.55 1.38
N GLY A 306 -21.42 -17.24 1.52
CA GLY A 306 -20.33 -17.90 0.81
C GLY A 306 -20.19 -19.40 1.04
N GLN A 307 -20.68 -19.91 2.17
CA GLN A 307 -20.58 -21.33 2.55
C GLN A 307 -21.11 -22.26 1.46
N ILE A 308 -22.25 -21.92 0.85
CA ILE A 308 -22.77 -22.61 -0.34
C ILE A 308 -23.74 -21.72 -1.12
N TYR A 309 -23.61 -21.71 -2.44
CA TYR A 309 -24.58 -21.10 -3.35
C TYR A 309 -24.49 -21.72 -4.75
N ALA A 310 -25.57 -21.61 -5.52
CA ALA A 310 -25.70 -22.16 -6.86
C ALA A 310 -26.15 -21.10 -7.88
N ILE A 311 -25.63 -21.18 -9.10
CA ILE A 311 -25.99 -20.30 -10.21
C ILE A 311 -26.39 -21.13 -11.44
N SER A 312 -27.39 -20.65 -12.20
CA SER A 312 -27.79 -21.27 -13.46
C SER A 312 -26.72 -21.13 -14.56
N LYS A 313 -26.80 -21.98 -15.60
CA LYS A 313 -25.88 -21.97 -16.75
C LYS A 313 -25.64 -20.58 -17.33
N ASP A 314 -26.71 -19.82 -17.56
CA ASP A 314 -26.64 -18.48 -18.15
C ASP A 314 -25.69 -17.55 -17.37
N LEU A 315 -25.70 -17.66 -16.04
CA LEU A 315 -24.87 -16.84 -15.15
C LEU A 315 -23.42 -17.34 -15.09
N ALA A 316 -23.20 -18.66 -15.11
CA ALA A 316 -21.85 -19.21 -15.20
C ALA A 316 -21.20 -18.89 -16.56
N THR A 317 -21.97 -18.93 -17.65
CA THR A 317 -21.54 -18.46 -18.98
C THR A 317 -21.29 -16.95 -19.00
N TYR A 318 -22.16 -16.14 -18.38
CA TYR A 318 -21.93 -14.70 -18.22
C TYR A 318 -20.62 -14.40 -17.48
N ILE A 319 -20.33 -15.12 -16.39
CA ILE A 319 -19.04 -15.01 -15.68
C ILE A 319 -17.89 -15.38 -16.60
N SER A 320 -17.97 -16.51 -17.31
CA SER A 320 -16.90 -17.00 -18.18
C SER A 320 -16.53 -16.00 -19.28
N VAL A 321 -17.55 -15.41 -19.95
CA VAL A 321 -17.37 -14.38 -20.98
C VAL A 321 -16.82 -13.06 -20.40
N ASN A 322 -17.41 -12.58 -19.31
CA ASN A 322 -17.14 -11.24 -18.77
C ASN A 322 -16.04 -11.20 -17.69
N ARG A 323 -15.39 -12.33 -17.38
CA ARG A 323 -14.41 -12.48 -16.27
C ARG A 323 -13.38 -11.33 -16.15
N HIS A 324 -12.98 -10.77 -17.29
CA HIS A 324 -11.96 -9.73 -17.39
C HIS A 324 -12.43 -8.32 -17.01
N ILE A 325 -13.75 -8.09 -16.91
CA ILE A 325 -14.36 -6.84 -16.41
C ILE A 325 -15.12 -7.02 -15.10
N LEU A 326 -15.39 -8.26 -14.66
CA LEU A 326 -16.11 -8.53 -13.42
C LEU A 326 -15.24 -8.21 -12.19
N HIS A 327 -15.64 -7.15 -11.48
CA HIS A 327 -14.91 -6.60 -10.35
C HIS A 327 -14.92 -7.53 -9.13
N ARG A 328 -13.78 -7.65 -8.43
CA ARG A 328 -13.58 -8.52 -7.28
C ARG A 328 -13.50 -7.68 -6.01
N TYR A 329 -14.39 -7.95 -5.06
CA TYR A 329 -14.39 -7.39 -3.71
C TYR A 329 -13.57 -8.29 -2.76
N ALA A 330 -13.18 -7.76 -1.60
CA ALA A 330 -12.39 -8.47 -0.58
C ALA A 330 -13.16 -9.63 0.07
N ASN A 331 -14.49 -9.63 -0.05
CA ASN A 331 -15.35 -10.75 0.29
C ASN A 331 -15.90 -11.42 -0.98
N GLU A 332 -15.88 -12.75 -1.01
CA GLU A 332 -16.14 -13.57 -2.20
C GLU A 332 -17.63 -13.67 -2.54
N ASP A 333 -18.49 -13.79 -1.54
CA ASP A 333 -19.95 -13.86 -1.75
C ASP A 333 -20.56 -12.50 -2.13
N VAL A 334 -20.01 -11.40 -1.61
CA VAL A 334 -20.26 -10.03 -2.09
C VAL A 334 -19.77 -9.85 -3.53
N SER A 335 -18.60 -10.40 -3.89
CA SER A 335 -18.09 -10.34 -5.27
C SER A 335 -19.10 -10.96 -6.24
N LEU A 336 -19.53 -12.20 -5.99
CA LEU A 336 -20.47 -12.89 -6.86
C LEU A 336 -21.82 -12.16 -6.96
N GLY A 337 -22.40 -11.72 -5.84
CA GLY A 337 -23.65 -10.95 -5.85
C GLY A 337 -23.54 -9.64 -6.65
N SER A 338 -22.37 -8.99 -6.63
CA SER A 338 -22.14 -7.76 -7.41
C SER A 338 -22.20 -7.96 -8.93
N TRP A 339 -21.91 -9.18 -9.40
CA TRP A 339 -21.96 -9.51 -10.83
C TRP A 339 -23.40 -9.67 -11.34
N PHE A 340 -24.37 -9.81 -10.44
CA PHE A 340 -25.78 -10.08 -10.75
C PHE A 340 -26.74 -8.94 -10.39
N ILE A 341 -26.38 -8.02 -9.50
CA ILE A 341 -27.26 -6.91 -9.09
C ILE A 341 -27.68 -5.99 -10.25
N GLY A 342 -26.80 -5.84 -11.27
CA GLY A 342 -27.08 -5.06 -12.48
C GLY A 342 -27.77 -5.87 -13.60
N LEU A 343 -28.19 -7.10 -13.33
CA LEU A 343 -28.78 -8.01 -14.30
C LEU A 343 -30.21 -8.42 -13.90
N ASP A 344 -31.00 -8.81 -14.89
CA ASP A 344 -32.30 -9.46 -14.67
C ASP A 344 -32.10 -10.90 -14.17
N VAL A 345 -31.92 -11.05 -12.84
CA VAL A 345 -31.56 -12.30 -12.15
C VAL A 345 -32.53 -12.58 -11.01
N GLU A 346 -33.15 -13.77 -11.02
CA GLU A 346 -34.02 -14.20 -9.93
C GLU A 346 -33.17 -14.69 -8.74
N HIS A 347 -33.17 -13.89 -7.67
CA HIS A 347 -32.44 -14.17 -6.43
C HIS A 347 -33.32 -15.01 -5.48
N ILE A 348 -33.04 -16.30 -5.39
CA ILE A 348 -33.76 -17.26 -4.54
C ILE A 348 -33.11 -17.34 -3.16
N ASP A 349 -33.87 -17.00 -2.13
CA ASP A 349 -33.50 -17.14 -0.71
C ASP A 349 -34.00 -18.46 -0.13
N ASP A 350 -33.21 -19.54 -0.25
CA ASP A 350 -33.55 -20.85 0.31
C ASP A 350 -32.78 -21.13 1.61
N ARG A 351 -33.51 -21.22 2.71
CA ARG A 351 -32.96 -21.38 4.07
C ARG A 351 -32.50 -22.80 4.40
N SER A 352 -32.74 -23.77 3.53
CA SER A 352 -32.13 -25.11 3.65
C SER A 352 -30.61 -25.10 3.40
N LEU A 353 -30.08 -24.01 2.84
CA LEU A 353 -28.65 -23.82 2.53
C LEU A 353 -27.86 -23.11 3.65
N CYS A 354 -28.44 -22.92 4.84
CA CYS A 354 -27.75 -22.28 5.96
C CYS A 354 -28.27 -22.73 7.34
N CYS A 355 -28.48 -24.03 7.49
CA CYS A 355 -28.79 -24.60 8.80
C CYS A 355 -27.57 -24.58 9.72
N GLY A 356 -27.81 -24.44 11.02
CA GLY A 356 -26.84 -24.77 12.05
C GLY A 356 -26.53 -26.27 12.03
N THR A 357 -25.36 -26.65 12.56
CA THR A 357 -25.06 -28.05 12.88
C THR A 357 -25.97 -28.57 14.02
N PRO A 358 -25.91 -29.85 14.45
CA PRO A 358 -26.82 -30.37 15.47
C PRO A 358 -26.85 -29.51 16.74
N PRO A 359 -28.03 -29.16 17.28
CA PRO A 359 -29.31 -29.81 17.00
C PRO A 359 -30.12 -29.26 15.81
N ASP A 360 -29.79 -28.11 15.21
CA ASP A 360 -30.68 -27.41 14.26
C ASP A 360 -30.99 -28.24 13.00
N CYS A 361 -29.96 -28.69 12.27
CA CYS A 361 -30.17 -29.52 11.08
C CYS A 361 -30.82 -30.88 11.38
N GLU A 362 -30.71 -31.38 12.61
CA GLU A 362 -31.29 -32.66 13.04
C GLU A 362 -32.79 -32.49 13.34
N TRP A 363 -33.18 -31.46 14.09
CA TRP A 363 -34.59 -31.13 14.33
C TRP A 363 -35.31 -30.77 13.03
N LYS A 364 -34.66 -30.04 12.12
CA LYS A 364 -35.23 -29.72 10.79
C LYS A 364 -35.47 -30.98 9.93
N LYS A 365 -34.51 -31.92 9.93
CA LYS A 365 -34.65 -33.25 9.31
C LYS A 365 -35.80 -34.06 9.95
N GLN A 366 -35.92 -34.06 11.29
CA GLN A 366 -37.03 -34.72 12.00
C GLN A 366 -38.39 -34.07 11.69
N ALA A 367 -38.43 -32.75 11.54
CA ALA A 367 -39.61 -31.98 11.13
C ALA A 367 -39.92 -32.04 9.62
N GLY A 368 -39.34 -33.00 8.88
CA GLY A 368 -39.60 -33.22 7.45
C GLY A 368 -39.04 -32.15 6.50
N ASN A 369 -38.21 -31.23 7.00
CA ASN A 369 -37.61 -30.13 6.25
C ASN A 369 -36.08 -30.25 6.26
N PRO A 370 -35.49 -31.29 5.62
CA PRO A 370 -34.05 -31.53 5.67
C PRO A 370 -33.25 -30.35 5.07
N CYS A 371 -32.09 -30.10 5.65
CA CYS A 371 -31.16 -29.07 5.19
C CYS A 371 -30.36 -29.57 3.99
N GLY A 372 -30.20 -28.73 2.96
CA GLY A 372 -29.27 -28.98 1.85
C GLY A 372 -27.81 -28.77 2.25
N ALA A 373 -27.56 -27.87 3.21
CA ALA A 373 -26.24 -27.69 3.82
C ALA A 373 -26.32 -27.26 5.30
N SER A 374 -25.30 -27.63 6.08
CA SER A 374 -25.21 -27.36 7.53
C SER A 374 -23.81 -26.87 7.92
N PHE A 375 -23.73 -25.79 8.70
CA PHE A 375 -22.48 -25.19 9.21
C PHE A 375 -22.72 -24.33 10.46
N ASP A 376 -21.67 -23.89 11.15
CA ASP A 376 -21.75 -23.04 12.33
C ASP A 376 -21.43 -21.56 12.00
N TRP A 377 -22.40 -20.68 12.26
CA TRP A 377 -22.24 -19.24 12.02
C TRP A 377 -21.09 -18.58 12.81
N SER A 378 -20.72 -19.14 13.96
CA SER A 378 -19.67 -18.61 14.86
C SER A 378 -18.25 -18.70 14.29
N CYS A 379 -18.01 -19.60 13.34
CA CYS A 379 -16.71 -19.75 12.65
C CYS A 379 -16.84 -19.66 11.12
N SER A 380 -18.05 -19.44 10.59
CA SER A 380 -18.35 -19.35 9.15
C SER A 380 -18.11 -20.66 8.36
N GLY A 381 -18.28 -21.80 9.03
CA GLY A 381 -18.02 -23.16 8.55
C GLY A 381 -18.38 -24.14 9.68
N ILE A 382 -18.10 -25.45 9.59
CA ILE A 382 -18.20 -26.34 10.76
C ILE A 382 -16.97 -26.08 11.65
N CYS A 383 -17.19 -25.64 12.89
CA CYS A 383 -16.06 -25.37 13.79
C CYS A 383 -15.39 -26.69 14.16
N LYS A 384 -14.06 -26.80 14.04
CA LYS A 384 -13.35 -28.10 14.16
C LYS A 384 -13.88 -29.12 13.13
N SER A 385 -13.84 -28.74 11.86
CA SER A 385 -14.47 -29.50 10.77
C SER A 385 -13.88 -30.89 10.56
N VAL A 386 -12.57 -31.07 10.77
CA VAL A 386 -11.93 -32.40 10.71
C VAL A 386 -12.57 -33.33 11.75
N GLU A 387 -12.68 -32.89 13.00
CA GLU A 387 -13.19 -33.71 14.10
C GLU A 387 -14.73 -33.81 14.16
N ARG A 388 -15.47 -32.87 13.54
CA ARG A 388 -16.95 -32.81 13.64
C ARG A 388 -17.71 -33.14 12.36
N MET A 389 -17.08 -33.18 11.17
CA MET A 389 -17.80 -33.50 9.91
C MET A 389 -18.56 -34.83 10.01
N GLU A 390 -17.95 -35.87 10.60
CA GLU A 390 -18.59 -37.18 10.77
C GLU A 390 -19.81 -37.10 11.69
N GLN A 391 -19.69 -36.48 12.87
CA GLN A 391 -20.81 -36.33 13.81
C GLN A 391 -21.98 -35.54 13.20
N VAL A 392 -21.68 -34.49 12.43
CA VAL A 392 -22.69 -33.71 11.68
C VAL A 392 -23.33 -34.58 10.60
N HIS A 393 -22.54 -35.36 9.86
CA HIS A 393 -23.06 -36.25 8.83
C HIS A 393 -23.94 -37.37 9.40
N GLN A 394 -23.53 -38.05 10.47
CA GLN A 394 -24.31 -39.13 11.08
C GLN A 394 -25.71 -38.63 11.52
N ARG A 395 -25.80 -37.42 12.09
CA ARG A 395 -27.05 -36.84 12.61
C ARG A 395 -27.88 -36.17 11.52
N CYS A 396 -27.28 -35.31 10.70
CA CYS A 396 -27.99 -34.47 9.71
C CYS A 396 -27.92 -34.96 8.27
N GLY A 397 -27.10 -35.97 7.97
CA GLY A 397 -27.00 -36.60 6.65
C GLY A 397 -28.29 -37.31 6.22
N GLU A 398 -28.52 -37.40 4.91
CA GLU A 398 -29.66 -38.13 4.33
C GLU A 398 -29.62 -39.65 4.53
N GLY A 399 -28.47 -40.19 4.93
CA GLY A 399 -28.20 -41.62 5.00
C GLY A 399 -28.06 -42.27 3.62
N SER A 400 -27.54 -43.51 3.60
CA SER A 400 -27.14 -44.22 2.37
C SER A 400 -28.27 -44.51 1.37
N PHE A 401 -29.52 -44.21 1.72
CA PHE A 401 -30.71 -44.41 0.88
C PHE A 401 -31.05 -43.21 -0.03
N GLY A 402 -30.54 -42.00 0.23
CA GLY A 402 -30.90 -40.79 -0.52
C GLY A 402 -30.62 -40.90 -2.03
N ILE A 403 -29.46 -41.45 -2.41
CA ILE A 403 -29.01 -41.57 -3.80
C ILE A 403 -29.71 -42.74 -4.54
N ASN A 404 -30.06 -43.82 -3.81
CA ASN A 404 -30.56 -45.09 -4.34
C ASN A 404 -32.10 -45.26 -4.35
N SER A 405 -32.87 -44.30 -3.81
CA SER A 405 -34.33 -44.40 -3.78
C SER A 405 -34.96 -44.48 -5.18
N ARG A 406 -35.84 -45.47 -5.43
CA ARG A 406 -36.54 -45.67 -6.72
C ARG A 406 -37.63 -44.61 -7.02
N ARG A 407 -37.65 -43.49 -6.29
CA ARG A 407 -38.64 -42.40 -6.41
C ARG A 407 -38.31 -41.39 -7.52
N TRP A 408 -37.11 -41.44 -8.09
CA TRP A 408 -36.67 -40.59 -9.22
C TRP A 408 -37.28 -41.00 -10.58
N LYS A 409 -38.61 -40.93 -10.70
CA LYS A 409 -39.29 -40.79 -12.00
C LYS A 409 -40.02 -39.45 -12.02
N MET A 410 -39.46 -38.47 -12.71
CA MET A 410 -40.24 -37.30 -13.11
C MET A 410 -41.41 -37.78 -13.96
N LYS A 411 -42.65 -37.46 -13.57
CA LYS A 411 -43.80 -37.62 -14.46
C LYS A 411 -43.62 -36.62 -15.59
N GLY A 412 -43.31 -37.12 -16.79
CA GLY A 412 -43.29 -36.30 -17.99
C GLY A 412 -44.71 -35.85 -18.33
N SER A 413 -45.07 -34.62 -17.94
CA SER A 413 -46.31 -33.98 -18.36
C SER A 413 -46.26 -33.62 -19.85
N ARG A 414 -46.44 -34.63 -20.70
CA ARG A 414 -47.15 -34.42 -21.96
C ARG A 414 -48.57 -33.93 -21.61
N ASN A 415 -49.14 -33.11 -22.49
CA ASN A 415 -50.43 -32.41 -22.34
C ASN A 415 -50.40 -31.18 -21.42
N LEU A 416 -49.74 -30.12 -21.88
CA LEU A 416 -50.16 -28.74 -21.60
C LEU A 416 -50.32 -27.93 -22.91
N VAL A 417 -50.90 -28.57 -23.94
CA VAL A 417 -51.27 -27.96 -25.24
C VAL A 417 -52.78 -28.13 -25.46
N ALA A 418 -53.54 -27.80 -24.43
CA ALA A 418 -54.99 -27.60 -24.42
C ALA A 418 -55.32 -26.84 -23.12
N SER A 419 -56.29 -25.90 -23.17
CA SER A 419 -56.75 -25.04 -22.04
C SER A 419 -56.06 -23.67 -21.82
N VAL A 420 -55.84 -22.89 -22.89
CA VAL A 420 -55.73 -21.41 -22.81
C VAL A 420 -56.66 -20.71 -23.84
N LEU A 421 -57.68 -21.43 -24.32
CA LEU A 421 -58.83 -20.86 -25.02
C LEU A 421 -60.06 -21.00 -24.12
N ALA A 422 -60.98 -20.03 -24.23
CA ALA A 422 -62.23 -19.92 -23.46
C ALA A 422 -62.11 -19.61 -21.95
N VAL A 423 -61.68 -18.39 -21.62
CA VAL A 423 -62.55 -17.48 -20.85
C VAL A 423 -62.58 -16.13 -21.57
N SER A 424 -63.78 -15.65 -21.90
CA SER A 424 -64.01 -14.29 -22.41
C SER A 424 -65.41 -13.84 -21.99
N ALA A 425 -65.56 -12.53 -21.78
CA ALA A 425 -66.80 -11.80 -21.52
C ALA A 425 -67.59 -12.15 -20.24
N ALA A 426 -67.62 -11.20 -19.30
CA ALA A 426 -68.84 -10.78 -18.60
C ALA A 426 -68.67 -9.36 -18.01
N SER A 427 -69.49 -8.42 -18.52
CA SER A 427 -70.02 -7.16 -17.95
C SER A 427 -69.25 -6.42 -16.83
N VAL A 428 -68.92 -5.12 -16.90
CA VAL A 428 -69.69 -3.91 -17.31
C VAL A 428 -70.86 -3.54 -16.39
N SER A 429 -70.62 -2.60 -15.46
CA SER A 429 -71.48 -1.48 -15.02
C SER A 429 -70.65 -0.62 -14.03
N PHE A 430 -70.42 0.70 -14.15
CA PHE A 430 -71.27 1.91 -14.29
C PHE A 430 -71.92 2.43 -12.99
N ILE A 431 -72.19 3.75 -12.97
CA ILE A 431 -72.65 4.64 -11.87
C ILE A 431 -71.48 5.13 -10.99
N THR A 432 -70.96 6.36 -10.98
CA THR A 432 -71.36 7.76 -11.37
C THR A 432 -72.12 8.60 -10.33
N TYR A 433 -71.47 9.65 -9.80
CA TYR A 433 -71.93 11.00 -9.40
C TYR A 433 -70.64 11.80 -9.05
N GLY A 434 -70.42 13.11 -9.31
CA GLY A 434 -71.29 14.22 -9.73
C GLY A 434 -71.47 15.22 -8.56
N ASP A 435 -71.26 16.55 -8.66
CA ASP A 435 -70.88 17.45 -9.76
C ASP A 435 -70.31 18.79 -9.22
N ARG A 436 -69.55 19.56 -10.03
CA ARG A 436 -69.91 20.94 -10.51
C ARG A 436 -68.74 21.78 -11.10
N ALA A 437 -69.06 22.59 -12.11
CA ALA A 437 -68.26 23.72 -12.63
C ALA A 437 -68.60 25.04 -11.88
N VAL A 438 -67.96 26.21 -12.09
CA VAL A 438 -68.07 27.24 -13.17
C VAL A 438 -67.04 28.35 -12.77
N ALA A 439 -66.11 28.96 -13.54
CA ALA A 439 -66.03 29.65 -14.86
C ALA A 439 -66.15 31.22 -14.82
N LEU A 440 -65.30 31.94 -15.60
CA LEU A 440 -65.28 33.40 -16.00
C LEU A 440 -64.83 34.46 -14.94
N ILE A 441 -63.76 35.29 -15.06
CA ILE A 441 -63.33 36.33 -16.06
C ILE A 441 -64.28 37.59 -16.10
N PRO A 442 -63.87 38.90 -16.19
CA PRO A 442 -62.56 39.60 -16.16
C PRO A 442 -62.46 40.90 -15.25
N CYS A 443 -61.28 41.55 -15.20
CA CYS A 443 -60.94 43.01 -15.35
C CYS A 443 -59.47 43.24 -14.91
N VAL A 444 -58.53 43.98 -15.56
CA VAL A 444 -58.52 45.25 -16.35
C VAL A 444 -58.60 46.48 -15.42
N ASP A 445 -57.71 47.49 -15.43
CA ASP A 445 -56.61 47.87 -16.37
C ASP A 445 -55.24 48.03 -15.60
N GLN A 446 -54.13 48.74 -15.92
CA GLN A 446 -53.72 49.75 -16.94
C GLN A 446 -52.16 49.77 -17.12
N GLU A 447 -51.63 50.59 -18.04
CA GLU A 447 -50.19 50.84 -18.36
C GLU A 447 -49.91 52.39 -18.40
N PRO A 448 -48.86 53.05 -19.00
CA PRO A 448 -47.73 52.57 -19.84
C PRO A 448 -46.30 53.21 -19.62
N SER A 449 -45.35 52.75 -20.46
CA SER A 449 -44.34 53.55 -21.22
C SER A 449 -42.88 53.83 -20.73
N ILE A 450 -41.91 53.39 -21.58
CA ILE A 450 -40.72 54.10 -22.16
C ILE A 450 -39.61 54.63 -21.21
N GLY A 451 -38.29 54.47 -21.46
CA GLY A 451 -37.60 53.85 -22.60
C GLY A 451 -36.05 53.91 -22.58
N THR A 452 -35.43 53.60 -23.73
CA THR A 452 -33.99 53.34 -24.00
C THR A 452 -33.01 54.53 -23.92
N GLY A 453 -31.70 54.26 -23.68
CA GLY A 453 -30.63 54.83 -24.56
C GLY A 453 -29.32 55.44 -23.99
N SER A 454 -28.24 54.65 -24.02
CA SER A 454 -26.84 54.97 -24.45
C SER A 454 -25.94 56.14 -23.91
N PHE A 455 -24.63 55.89 -24.07
CA PHE A 455 -23.46 56.80 -24.28
C PHE A 455 -22.74 57.63 -23.17
N ASN A 456 -21.44 57.26 -23.03
CA ASN A 456 -20.22 58.09 -22.97
C ASN A 456 -19.74 58.93 -21.75
N HIS A 457 -18.41 58.83 -21.58
CA HIS A 457 -17.41 59.76 -21.01
C HIS A 457 -17.82 61.22 -20.66
N PHE A 458 -17.27 61.75 -19.56
CA PHE A 458 -16.05 62.61 -19.62
C PHE A 458 -15.34 62.80 -18.26
N VAL A 459 -14.17 63.44 -18.26
CA VAL A 459 -13.31 63.75 -17.09
C VAL A 459 -13.09 65.27 -17.01
N PRO A 460 -13.15 65.91 -15.82
CA PRO A 460 -11.97 66.62 -15.29
C PRO A 460 -11.74 66.32 -13.78
N PHE A 461 -10.54 66.32 -13.18
CA PHE A 461 -9.29 67.09 -13.32
C PHE A 461 -9.27 68.44 -12.55
N LEU A 462 -8.69 68.43 -11.34
CA LEU A 462 -8.13 69.56 -10.55
C LEU A 462 -7.48 68.93 -9.29
N ARG A 463 -6.18 68.90 -8.97
CA ARG A 463 -4.94 69.67 -9.27
C ARG A 463 -4.48 70.56 -8.11
N VAL A 464 -3.57 69.99 -7.30
CA VAL A 464 -2.45 70.64 -6.58
C VAL A 464 -2.77 71.73 -5.54
N LYS A 465 -2.24 71.52 -4.32
CA LYS A 465 -1.44 72.57 -3.66
C LYS A 465 -0.15 71.98 -3.12
N ASN A 466 0.94 72.73 -3.29
CA ASN A 466 2.30 72.35 -2.95
C ASN A 466 2.86 73.46 -2.05
N THR A 467 3.52 73.11 -0.94
CA THR A 467 4.30 74.04 -0.11
C THR A 467 5.44 73.28 0.52
N ALA A 468 6.66 73.78 0.36
CA ALA A 468 7.86 73.31 1.06
C ALA A 468 8.35 74.41 2.01
N GLU A 469 9.19 74.08 2.99
CA GLU A 469 10.52 74.70 3.15
C GLU A 469 11.38 74.12 4.29
N ASN A 470 12.68 73.95 3.98
CA ASN A 470 13.87 74.21 4.80
C ASN A 470 14.10 73.63 6.22
N ASN A 471 14.96 72.59 6.27
CA ASN A 471 16.25 72.51 7.00
C ASN A 471 16.38 72.82 8.50
N ARG A 472 16.97 71.87 9.26
CA ARG A 472 18.14 72.08 10.17
C ARG A 472 18.77 70.78 10.72
N PHE A 473 20.06 70.58 10.39
CA PHE A 473 21.18 69.93 11.14
C PHE A 473 21.09 68.54 11.84
N MET A 474 22.21 67.81 11.74
CA MET A 474 22.60 66.55 12.44
C MET A 474 23.20 66.83 13.86
N PRO A 475 23.70 65.85 14.66
CA PRO A 475 23.70 64.37 14.54
C PRO A 475 23.25 63.58 15.80
N ILE A 476 22.76 62.35 15.63
CA ILE A 476 22.80 61.29 16.67
C ILE A 476 23.21 59.97 16.00
N ALA A 477 24.49 59.60 16.06
CA ALA A 477 25.03 58.47 15.28
C ALA A 477 26.27 57.80 15.90
N MET A 478 26.33 57.58 17.23
CA MET A 478 27.45 56.85 17.86
C MET A 478 27.07 55.65 18.75
N ASP A 479 25.85 55.57 19.31
CA ASP A 479 25.49 54.48 20.24
C ASP A 479 24.95 53.19 19.61
N LEU A 480 24.56 53.21 18.32
CA LEU A 480 23.98 52.02 17.66
C LEU A 480 25.02 50.92 17.38
N ILE A 481 26.28 51.31 17.16
CA ILE A 481 27.38 50.41 16.75
C ILE A 481 27.71 49.35 17.82
N PRO A 482 27.92 49.68 19.12
CA PRO A 482 28.18 48.65 20.13
C PRO A 482 26.99 47.70 20.37
N LEU A 483 25.75 48.18 20.16
CA LEU A 483 24.55 47.34 20.29
C LEU A 483 24.47 46.32 19.14
N LEU A 484 24.64 46.78 17.89
CA LEU A 484 24.70 45.92 16.71
C LEU A 484 25.84 44.89 16.79
N ARG A 485 27.01 45.29 17.31
CA ARG A 485 28.14 44.35 17.53
C ARG A 485 27.78 43.25 18.52
N ARG A 486 27.09 43.57 19.62
CA ARG A 486 26.65 42.58 20.63
C ARG A 486 25.59 41.64 20.08
N CYS A 487 24.60 42.15 19.33
CA CYS A 487 23.62 41.31 18.64
C CYS A 487 24.26 40.39 17.59
N SER A 488 25.24 40.89 16.82
CA SER A 488 25.96 40.09 15.82
C SER A 488 26.78 38.95 16.44
N THR A 489 27.49 39.20 17.54
CA THR A 489 28.20 38.12 18.27
C THR A 489 27.24 37.12 18.92
N PHE A 490 26.08 37.58 19.41
CA PHE A 490 25.07 36.68 19.98
C PHE A 490 24.44 35.78 18.91
N LEU A 491 24.12 36.31 17.72
CA LEU A 491 23.66 35.52 16.58
C LEU A 491 24.70 34.46 16.14
N LEU A 492 25.99 34.82 16.09
CA LEU A 492 27.05 33.88 15.73
C LEU A 492 27.19 32.74 16.76
N ILE A 493 27.08 33.02 18.05
CA ILE A 493 27.13 31.99 19.11
C ILE A 493 25.88 31.09 19.07
N VAL A 494 24.68 31.65 18.83
CA VAL A 494 23.46 30.86 18.65
C VAL A 494 23.54 29.99 17.39
N SER A 495 24.06 30.52 16.28
CA SER A 495 24.28 29.75 15.05
C SER A 495 25.29 28.60 15.24
N ALA A 496 26.30 28.79 16.10
CA ALA A 496 27.27 27.76 16.44
C ALA A 496 26.74 26.69 17.43
N MET A 497 25.54 26.87 17.98
CA MET A 497 24.88 25.91 18.89
C MET A 497 23.63 25.25 18.31
N VAL A 498 23.33 25.45 17.02
CA VAL A 498 22.40 24.56 16.31
C VAL A 498 23.14 23.25 16.00
N PRO A 499 22.78 22.10 16.61
CA PRO A 499 23.37 20.82 16.21
C PRO A 499 23.05 20.57 14.74
N ALA A 500 24.04 20.10 13.97
CA ALA A 500 23.88 19.89 12.53
C ALA A 500 22.75 18.90 12.26
N SER A 501 21.57 19.41 11.86
CA SER A 501 20.40 18.59 11.59
C SER A 501 20.71 17.63 10.45
N VAL A 502 20.78 16.35 10.80
CA VAL A 502 20.96 15.26 9.84
C VAL A 502 19.64 15.12 9.09
N CYS A 503 19.62 15.41 7.79
CA CYS A 503 18.39 15.38 6.99
C CYS A 503 17.95 13.96 6.62
N VAL A 504 17.78 13.12 7.64
CA VAL A 504 17.25 11.75 7.54
C VAL A 504 15.80 11.80 7.10
N GLY A 505 15.48 10.99 6.10
CA GLY A 505 14.12 10.56 5.83
C GLY A 505 13.83 9.27 6.59
N ILE A 506 12.57 9.04 6.94
CA ILE A 506 12.10 7.78 7.53
C ILE A 506 10.83 7.31 6.80
N ASN A 507 10.71 6.00 6.62
CA ASN A 507 9.51 5.37 6.08
C ASN A 507 8.52 5.13 7.23
N TYR A 508 7.38 5.82 7.19
CA TYR A 508 6.29 5.59 8.15
C TYR A 508 5.27 4.63 7.52
N GLY A 509 5.62 3.34 7.56
CA GLY A 509 4.71 2.26 7.21
C GLY A 509 3.55 2.14 8.21
N GLN A 510 2.40 1.64 7.73
CA GLN A 510 1.13 1.57 8.47
C GLN A 510 0.40 0.23 8.35
N ILE A 511 1.08 -0.84 7.91
CA ILE A 511 0.51 -2.18 7.76
C ILE A 511 0.55 -2.89 9.12
N ALA A 512 -0.22 -2.34 10.07
CA ALA A 512 -0.33 -2.81 11.45
C ALA A 512 -1.61 -2.32 12.13
N ASN A 513 -2.07 -3.05 13.15
CA ASN A 513 -3.30 -2.74 13.91
C ASN A 513 -3.06 -2.21 15.32
N ASN A 514 -1.81 -1.94 15.70
CA ASN A 514 -1.41 -1.58 17.07
C ASN A 514 -0.46 -0.36 17.15
N LEU A 515 -0.31 0.39 16.06
CA LEU A 515 0.51 1.62 16.01
C LEU A 515 -0.09 2.76 16.85
N PRO A 516 0.73 3.71 17.34
CA PRO A 516 0.24 4.86 18.08
C PRO A 516 -0.50 5.85 17.16
N HIS A 517 -1.27 6.77 17.74
CA HIS A 517 -2.00 7.76 16.95
C HIS A 517 -1.01 8.72 16.26
N PRO A 518 -1.27 9.21 15.02
CA PRO A 518 -0.28 10.02 14.28
C PRO A 518 0.22 11.30 14.98
N GLU A 519 -0.56 11.82 15.95
CA GLU A 519 -0.12 12.91 16.84
C GLU A 519 1.07 12.52 17.72
N ASP A 520 1.03 11.32 18.30
CA ASP A 520 2.03 10.78 19.25
C ASP A 520 3.34 10.38 18.56
N VAL A 521 3.38 10.45 17.22
CA VAL A 521 4.55 10.10 16.41
C VAL A 521 5.53 11.27 16.27
N LYS A 522 5.07 12.52 16.46
CA LYS A 522 5.90 13.74 16.39
C LYS A 522 7.16 13.70 17.29
N PRO A 523 7.11 13.23 18.56
CA PRO A 523 8.29 13.13 19.42
C PRO A 523 9.29 12.06 18.94
N LEU A 524 8.81 10.96 18.32
CA LEU A 524 9.66 9.89 17.81
C LEU A 524 10.43 10.32 16.56
N LEU A 525 9.78 11.01 15.63
CA LEU A 525 10.45 11.61 14.46
C LEU A 525 11.52 12.62 14.90
N LYS A 526 11.24 13.41 15.95
CA LYS A 526 12.18 14.35 16.53
C LYS A 526 13.35 13.68 17.25
N SER A 527 13.14 12.53 17.91
CA SER A 527 14.20 11.84 18.66
C SER A 527 15.23 11.15 17.74
N ILE A 528 14.84 10.78 16.53
CA ILE A 528 15.73 10.28 15.46
C ILE A 528 16.29 11.39 14.56
N GLY A 529 15.88 12.65 14.77
CA GLY A 529 16.29 13.80 13.97
C GLY A 529 15.72 13.86 12.55
N ALA A 530 14.66 13.09 12.25
CA ALA A 530 14.09 13.03 10.90
C ALA A 530 13.49 14.38 10.49
N THR A 531 13.79 14.80 9.25
CA THR A 531 13.23 16.00 8.63
C THR A 531 12.25 15.68 7.49
N ARG A 532 12.21 14.42 7.05
CA ARG A 532 11.39 13.94 5.92
C ARG A 532 10.70 12.61 6.26
N VAL A 533 9.52 12.40 5.71
CA VAL A 533 8.72 11.18 5.90
C VAL A 533 8.26 10.65 4.54
N LYS A 534 8.51 9.37 4.23
CA LYS A 534 7.85 8.65 3.13
C LYS A 534 6.65 7.89 3.69
N LEU A 535 5.46 8.17 3.15
CA LEU A 535 4.27 7.35 3.29
C LEU A 535 4.09 6.47 2.06
N TYR A 536 3.37 5.36 2.22
CA TYR A 536 3.01 4.43 1.13
C TYR A 536 1.63 4.74 0.52
N ASP A 537 0.86 5.60 1.21
CA ASP A 537 -0.39 6.19 0.75
C ASP A 537 -0.34 7.72 0.97
N ALA A 538 -1.52 8.35 0.99
CA ALA A 538 -1.71 9.73 1.38
C ALA A 538 -2.73 9.83 2.53
N ASP A 539 -2.55 9.04 3.61
CA ASP A 539 -3.56 8.95 4.68
C ASP A 539 -3.89 10.33 5.28
N PRO A 540 -5.17 10.78 5.19
CA PRO A 540 -5.58 12.12 5.57
C PRO A 540 -5.47 12.38 7.09
N ARG A 541 -5.41 11.33 7.92
CA ARG A 541 -5.23 11.43 9.38
C ARG A 541 -3.79 11.84 9.69
N VAL A 542 -2.83 11.23 9.00
CA VAL A 542 -1.40 11.56 9.10
C VAL A 542 -1.15 12.96 8.56
N LEU A 543 -1.62 13.23 7.34
CA LEU A 543 -1.36 14.51 6.69
C LEU A 543 -2.02 15.69 7.44
N LYS A 544 -3.16 15.50 8.12
CA LYS A 544 -3.71 16.50 9.05
C LYS A 544 -2.90 16.61 10.34
N ALA A 545 -2.52 15.50 10.97
CA ALA A 545 -1.76 15.53 12.22
C ALA A 545 -0.43 16.28 12.04
N PHE A 546 0.26 16.08 10.91
CA PHE A 546 1.54 16.75 10.62
C PHE A 546 1.43 18.16 10.02
N ALA A 547 0.24 18.77 10.03
CA ALA A 547 0.05 20.18 9.68
C ALA A 547 0.92 21.10 10.54
N ASN A 548 1.58 22.05 9.88
CA ASN A 548 2.52 23.04 10.42
C ASN A 548 3.73 22.45 11.18
N SER A 549 4.02 21.15 11.02
CA SER A 549 5.17 20.48 11.66
C SER A 549 6.54 20.85 11.06
N GLY A 550 6.56 21.41 9.84
CA GLY A 550 7.78 21.70 9.09
C GLY A 550 8.45 20.50 8.41
N LEU A 551 7.98 19.27 8.68
CA LEU A 551 8.46 18.05 8.05
C LEU A 551 8.03 17.97 6.58
N GLU A 552 8.91 17.46 5.72
CA GLU A 552 8.60 17.20 4.31
C GLU A 552 7.98 15.80 4.13
N PHE A 553 7.00 15.70 3.25
CA PHE A 553 6.30 14.45 2.96
C PHE A 553 6.48 14.01 1.50
N ILE A 554 6.93 12.77 1.32
CA ILE A 554 6.68 11.99 0.11
C ILE A 554 5.42 11.17 0.37
N VAL A 555 4.36 11.39 -0.41
CA VAL A 555 3.12 10.60 -0.32
C VAL A 555 3.10 9.52 -1.39
N GLY A 556 2.53 8.37 -1.07
CA GLY A 556 2.41 7.25 -1.99
C GLY A 556 1.09 7.25 -2.75
N LEU A 557 1.13 6.79 -4.00
CA LEU A 557 -0.02 6.43 -4.80
C LEU A 557 0.12 4.93 -5.11
N GLY A 558 -0.72 4.11 -4.46
CA GLY A 558 -0.65 2.66 -4.49
C GLY A 558 -0.73 2.04 -5.89
N ASN A 559 -0.09 0.89 -6.07
CA ASN A 559 0.02 0.18 -7.34
C ASN A 559 -1.35 -0.12 -7.97
N GLU A 560 -2.36 -0.39 -7.14
CA GLU A 560 -3.76 -0.63 -7.49
C GLU A 560 -4.42 0.55 -8.22
N TYR A 561 -3.97 1.79 -8.00
CA TYR A 561 -4.52 2.98 -8.66
C TYR A 561 -3.92 3.26 -10.04
N LEU A 562 -2.78 2.65 -10.40
CA LEU A 562 -2.03 2.98 -11.61
C LEU A 562 -2.88 2.89 -12.89
N ALA A 563 -3.74 1.87 -13.01
CA ALA A 563 -4.63 1.71 -14.16
C ALA A 563 -5.68 2.85 -14.26
N LYS A 564 -6.25 3.28 -13.12
CA LYS A 564 -7.29 4.31 -13.03
C LYS A 564 -6.75 5.73 -13.24
N ILE A 565 -5.54 5.99 -12.74
CA ILE A 565 -4.91 7.32 -12.73
C ILE A 565 -4.39 7.75 -14.10
N ARG A 566 -4.42 6.85 -15.10
CA ARG A 566 -4.19 7.16 -16.52
C ARG A 566 -5.25 8.05 -17.17
N ASP A 567 -6.43 8.22 -16.56
CA ASP A 567 -7.37 9.26 -16.97
C ASP A 567 -6.95 10.58 -16.28
N PRO A 568 -6.58 11.64 -17.03
CA PRO A 568 -6.16 12.92 -16.44
C PRO A 568 -7.19 13.53 -15.49
N ARG A 569 -8.48 13.22 -15.64
CA ARG A 569 -9.55 13.67 -14.72
C ARG A 569 -9.49 12.94 -13.38
N GLN A 570 -9.15 11.65 -13.40
CA GLN A 570 -8.94 10.85 -12.18
C GLN A 570 -7.65 11.26 -11.48
N ALA A 571 -6.57 11.52 -12.24
CA ALA A 571 -5.34 12.10 -11.71
C ALA A 571 -5.58 13.48 -11.06
N LEU A 572 -6.32 14.37 -11.74
CA LEU A 572 -6.68 15.69 -11.20
C LEU A 572 -7.54 15.57 -9.93
N SER A 573 -8.52 14.67 -9.91
CA SER A 573 -9.33 14.40 -8.72
C SER A 573 -8.48 13.88 -7.55
N TRP A 574 -7.55 12.95 -7.82
CA TRP A 574 -6.65 12.39 -6.81
C TRP A 574 -5.71 13.47 -6.24
N VAL A 575 -5.08 14.29 -7.09
CA VAL A 575 -4.18 15.37 -6.65
C VAL A 575 -4.94 16.44 -5.85
N LYS A 576 -6.16 16.81 -6.25
CA LYS A 576 -7.01 17.71 -5.46
C LYS A 576 -7.33 17.15 -4.07
N THR A 577 -7.72 15.88 -4.02
CA THR A 577 -8.25 15.22 -2.82
C THR A 577 -7.15 14.81 -1.82
N ASN A 578 -5.96 14.44 -2.31
CA ASN A 578 -4.92 13.81 -1.49
C ASN A 578 -3.64 14.65 -1.34
N VAL A 579 -3.51 15.77 -2.07
CA VAL A 579 -2.33 16.64 -2.04
C VAL A 579 -2.71 18.11 -1.86
N GLN A 580 -3.53 18.68 -2.77
CA GLN A 580 -3.84 20.11 -2.74
C GLN A 580 -4.54 20.54 -1.45
N CYS A 581 -5.46 19.72 -0.91
CA CYS A 581 -6.21 20.03 0.31
C CYS A 581 -5.37 20.10 1.60
N PHE A 582 -4.12 19.60 1.58
CA PHE A 582 -3.18 19.66 2.70
C PHE A 582 -2.09 20.73 2.52
N LEU A 583 -1.98 21.31 1.32
CA LEU A 583 -1.03 22.38 1.04
C LEU A 583 -1.64 23.74 1.40
N PRO A 584 -0.86 24.69 1.98
CA PRO A 584 0.57 24.58 2.31
C PRO A 584 0.84 24.03 3.73
N SER A 585 -0.17 23.69 4.54
CA SER A 585 0.03 23.39 5.96
C SER A 585 0.87 22.14 6.21
N THR A 586 0.74 21.11 5.39
CA THR A 586 1.61 19.92 5.43
C THR A 586 2.48 19.91 4.18
N LYS A 587 3.80 19.97 4.36
CA LYS A 587 4.77 20.22 3.28
C LYS A 587 5.02 18.96 2.44
N ILE A 588 4.02 18.56 1.64
CA ILE A 588 4.18 17.52 0.63
C ILE A 588 5.14 18.04 -0.45
N THR A 589 6.22 17.31 -0.73
CA THR A 589 7.26 17.68 -1.71
C THR A 589 7.38 16.69 -2.87
N SER A 590 6.81 15.49 -2.76
CA SER A 590 6.76 14.51 -3.86
C SER A 590 5.59 13.54 -3.76
N ILE A 591 5.15 13.03 -4.91
CA ILE A 591 4.25 11.88 -5.04
C ILE A 591 5.06 10.71 -5.61
N ALA A 592 5.14 9.61 -4.86
CA ALA A 592 5.66 8.33 -5.34
C ALA A 592 4.52 7.54 -5.99
N VAL A 593 4.48 7.58 -7.33
CA VAL A 593 3.54 6.85 -8.17
C VAL A 593 4.02 5.41 -8.31
N GLY A 594 3.39 4.52 -7.53
CA GLY A 594 3.76 3.12 -7.40
C GLY A 594 5.05 2.87 -6.61
N ASN A 595 5.19 1.62 -6.15
CA ASN A 595 6.35 1.10 -5.42
C ASN A 595 6.71 -0.28 -5.98
N GLU A 596 7.94 -0.42 -6.47
CA GLU A 596 8.55 -1.65 -7.01
C GLU A 596 7.86 -2.32 -8.21
N VAL A 597 6.98 -1.58 -8.89
CA VAL A 597 6.09 -2.06 -9.97
C VAL A 597 6.79 -2.93 -11.02
N LEU A 598 7.94 -2.49 -11.52
CA LEU A 598 8.68 -3.14 -12.61
C LEU A 598 9.28 -4.52 -12.26
N THR A 599 9.22 -4.91 -10.98
CA THR A 599 9.71 -6.20 -10.46
C THR A 599 8.60 -7.14 -10.00
N LEU A 600 7.32 -6.74 -10.09
CA LEU A 600 6.17 -7.55 -9.68
C LEU A 600 5.70 -8.58 -10.73
N ASN A 601 6.42 -8.70 -11.86
CA ASN A 601 6.06 -9.52 -13.03
C ASN A 601 4.67 -9.23 -13.66
N ASP A 602 3.99 -8.18 -13.23
CA ASP A 602 2.74 -7.71 -13.84
C ASP A 602 3.03 -6.74 -15.00
N SER A 603 2.74 -7.21 -16.22
CA SER A 603 2.91 -6.43 -17.46
C SER A 603 1.91 -5.28 -17.60
N LEU A 604 0.70 -5.42 -17.04
CA LEU A 604 -0.33 -4.38 -17.07
C LEU A 604 0.05 -3.23 -16.13
N LEU A 605 0.39 -3.50 -14.88
CA LEU A 605 0.91 -2.49 -13.95
C LEU A 605 2.20 -1.84 -14.49
N SER A 606 3.13 -2.63 -15.03
CA SER A 606 4.38 -2.12 -15.63
C SER A 606 4.15 -1.21 -16.85
N SER A 607 3.09 -1.43 -17.63
CA SER A 607 2.70 -0.55 -18.75
C SER A 607 1.87 0.65 -18.32
N ASN A 608 1.19 0.58 -17.17
CA ASN A 608 0.41 1.69 -16.60
C ASN A 608 1.27 2.74 -15.90
N LEU A 609 2.45 2.38 -15.39
CA LEU A 609 3.29 3.22 -14.52
C LEU A 609 3.61 4.60 -15.12
N LEU A 610 4.29 4.66 -16.25
CA LEU A 610 4.71 5.93 -16.85
C LEU A 610 3.51 6.82 -17.26
N PRO A 611 2.46 6.30 -17.94
CA PRO A 611 1.26 7.09 -18.20
C PRO A 611 0.53 7.61 -16.94
N ALA A 612 0.61 6.90 -15.81
CA ALA A 612 0.10 7.40 -14.53
C ALA A 612 0.98 8.53 -13.94
N MET A 613 2.30 8.43 -14.05
CA MET A 613 3.23 9.51 -13.67
C MET A 613 3.00 10.78 -14.50
N GLU A 614 2.84 10.63 -15.82
CA GLU A 614 2.54 11.72 -16.75
C GLU A 614 1.18 12.38 -16.43
N SER A 615 0.17 11.58 -16.10
CA SER A 615 -1.17 12.08 -15.74
C SER A 615 -1.17 12.84 -14.41
N ILE A 616 -0.46 12.36 -13.39
CA ILE A 616 -0.30 13.07 -12.10
C ILE A 616 0.50 14.36 -12.27
N HIS A 617 1.53 14.37 -13.11
CA HIS A 617 2.28 15.60 -13.40
C HIS A 617 1.42 16.62 -14.17
N GLY A 618 0.67 16.19 -15.18
CA GLY A 618 -0.29 17.06 -15.89
C GLY A 618 -1.38 17.64 -14.96
N ALA A 619 -1.84 16.86 -13.98
CA ALA A 619 -2.73 17.33 -12.93
C ALA A 619 -2.09 18.40 -12.02
N LEU A 620 -0.83 18.22 -11.61
CA LEU A 620 -0.09 19.21 -10.81
C LEU A 620 0.16 20.51 -11.59
N VAL A 621 0.57 20.43 -12.86
CA VAL A 621 0.72 21.59 -13.76
C VAL A 621 -0.61 22.33 -13.91
N SER A 622 -1.72 21.61 -14.09
CA SER A 622 -3.07 22.19 -14.17
C SER A 622 -3.54 22.87 -12.87
N LEU A 623 -2.83 22.67 -11.77
CA LEU A 623 -3.07 23.31 -10.47
C LEU A 623 -1.96 24.30 -10.08
N ASN A 624 -0.93 24.49 -10.92
CA ASN A 624 0.30 25.24 -10.64
C ASN A 624 1.10 24.72 -9.42
N LEU A 625 0.98 23.43 -9.12
CA LEU A 625 1.66 22.75 -8.00
C LEU A 625 2.94 22.01 -8.42
N ASP A 626 3.22 21.94 -9.73
CA ASP A 626 4.38 21.26 -10.35
C ASP A 626 5.74 21.76 -9.82
N LYS A 627 5.80 23.02 -9.36
CA LYS A 627 7.01 23.64 -8.77
C LYS A 627 7.18 23.37 -7.28
N GLN A 628 6.16 22.81 -6.63
CA GLN A 628 6.15 22.50 -5.20
C GLN A 628 6.19 20.99 -4.93
N VAL A 629 5.54 20.20 -5.80
CA VAL A 629 5.40 18.75 -5.65
C VAL A 629 5.94 18.06 -6.89
N MET A 630 6.99 17.27 -6.73
CA MET A 630 7.55 16.46 -7.81
C MET A 630 6.80 15.14 -7.99
N VAL A 631 6.88 14.54 -9.18
CA VAL A 631 6.35 13.19 -9.46
C VAL A 631 7.49 12.22 -9.68
N THR A 632 7.44 11.09 -9.00
CA THR A 632 8.51 10.06 -9.04
C THR A 632 7.92 8.67 -8.82
N THR A 633 8.75 7.63 -8.82
CA THR A 633 8.41 6.22 -8.63
C THR A 633 9.58 5.50 -7.96
N ALA A 634 9.30 4.56 -7.06
CA ALA A 634 10.32 3.82 -6.32
C ALA A 634 10.59 2.44 -6.93
N HIS A 635 11.86 2.09 -7.11
CA HIS A 635 12.28 0.86 -7.76
C HIS A 635 13.10 -0.08 -6.85
N ASN A 636 12.76 -1.36 -6.85
CA ASN A 636 13.60 -2.42 -6.32
C ASN A 636 14.89 -2.52 -7.17
N LEU A 637 16.05 -2.81 -6.56
CA LEU A 637 17.29 -3.03 -7.31
C LEU A 637 17.26 -4.24 -8.26
N GLY A 638 16.26 -5.14 -8.15
CA GLY A 638 15.96 -6.20 -9.12
C GLY A 638 15.58 -5.73 -10.53
N ILE A 639 15.55 -4.41 -10.78
CA ILE A 639 15.57 -3.86 -12.15
C ILE A 639 16.95 -3.94 -12.82
N LEU A 640 18.02 -4.21 -12.06
CA LEU A 640 19.38 -4.42 -12.57
C LEU A 640 19.58 -5.88 -13.01
N GLU A 641 20.23 -6.07 -14.15
CA GLU A 641 20.72 -7.37 -14.66
C GLU A 641 22.20 -7.56 -14.34
N VAL A 642 22.97 -6.47 -14.31
CA VAL A 642 24.34 -6.44 -13.83
C VAL A 642 24.44 -5.37 -12.74
N SER A 643 25.00 -5.75 -11.60
CA SER A 643 25.30 -4.87 -10.47
C SER A 643 26.72 -5.08 -9.89
N TYR A 644 27.46 -6.06 -10.42
CA TYR A 644 28.84 -6.35 -10.04
C TYR A 644 29.75 -6.50 -11.28
N PRO A 645 30.92 -5.83 -11.31
CA PRO A 645 31.30 -4.73 -10.43
C PRO A 645 30.40 -3.50 -10.66
N PRO A 646 30.34 -2.52 -9.73
CA PRO A 646 29.39 -1.42 -9.81
C PRO A 646 29.45 -0.63 -11.14
N SER A 647 30.64 -0.31 -11.65
CA SER A 647 30.77 0.42 -12.92
C SER A 647 30.30 -0.35 -14.17
N SER A 648 30.15 -1.68 -14.08
CA SER A 648 29.54 -2.49 -15.15
C SER A 648 28.00 -2.43 -15.14
N GLY A 649 27.39 -1.75 -14.17
CA GLY A 649 25.95 -1.72 -13.90
C GLY A 649 25.08 -1.55 -15.14
N SER A 650 24.03 -2.36 -15.25
CA SER A 650 22.99 -2.21 -16.28
C SER A 650 21.64 -2.73 -15.84
N PHE A 651 20.60 -2.02 -16.26
CA PHE A 651 19.23 -2.48 -16.18
C PHE A 651 18.99 -3.74 -17.02
N ARG A 652 17.98 -4.51 -16.63
CA ARG A 652 17.50 -5.66 -17.40
C ARG A 652 17.01 -5.28 -18.78
N ARG A 653 17.44 -6.05 -19.78
CA ARG A 653 17.06 -5.85 -21.19
C ARG A 653 15.55 -5.73 -21.43
N ASP A 654 14.71 -6.46 -20.70
CA ASP A 654 13.24 -6.42 -20.81
C ASP A 654 12.58 -5.18 -20.16
N LEU A 655 13.32 -4.47 -19.31
CA LEU A 655 12.90 -3.24 -18.65
C LEU A 655 13.50 -1.98 -19.28
N THR A 656 14.61 -2.09 -20.02
CA THR A 656 15.34 -0.97 -20.64
C THR A 656 14.46 0.05 -21.37
N GLN A 657 13.46 -0.38 -22.16
CA GLN A 657 12.56 0.54 -22.85
C GLN A 657 11.65 1.32 -21.88
N LYS A 658 11.11 0.64 -20.87
CA LYS A 658 10.23 1.24 -19.85
C LYS A 658 11.01 2.23 -18.98
N LEU A 659 12.19 1.82 -18.53
CA LEU A 659 13.11 2.64 -17.75
C LEU A 659 13.65 3.82 -18.54
N SER A 660 13.90 3.67 -19.85
CA SER A 660 14.25 4.80 -20.72
C SER A 660 13.15 5.86 -20.74
N GLY A 661 11.87 5.46 -20.87
CA GLY A 661 10.75 6.40 -20.82
C GLY A 661 10.61 7.11 -19.47
N ILE A 662 10.83 6.39 -18.36
CA ILE A 662 10.82 6.92 -16.99
C ILE A 662 11.99 7.89 -16.77
N LEU A 663 13.19 7.60 -17.27
CA LEU A 663 14.35 8.49 -17.20
C LEU A 663 14.20 9.73 -18.11
N ASP A 664 13.65 9.58 -19.33
CA ASP A 664 13.23 10.71 -20.18
C ASP A 664 12.18 11.58 -19.45
N PHE A 665 11.26 11.00 -18.66
CA PHE A 665 10.31 11.75 -17.83
C PHE A 665 11.01 12.51 -16.70
N HIS A 666 11.85 11.85 -15.89
CA HIS A 666 12.63 12.50 -14.82
C HIS A 666 13.47 13.68 -15.35
N CYS A 667 14.15 13.50 -16.50
CA CYS A 667 14.90 14.57 -17.17
C CYS A 667 14.04 15.73 -17.68
N LYS A 668 12.77 15.50 -18.04
CA LYS A 668 11.84 16.56 -18.46
C LYS A 668 11.30 17.37 -17.27
N VAL A 669 10.92 16.69 -16.19
CA VAL A 669 10.22 17.33 -15.04
C VAL A 669 11.16 17.71 -13.89
N GLY A 670 12.43 17.31 -13.94
CA GLY A 670 13.45 17.62 -12.92
C GLY A 670 13.33 16.80 -11.63
N SER A 671 12.56 15.72 -11.61
CA SER A 671 12.33 14.91 -10.41
C SER A 671 13.37 13.79 -10.23
N PRO A 672 13.62 13.33 -8.99
CA PRO A 672 14.58 12.26 -8.74
C PRO A 672 14.03 10.88 -9.14
N PHE A 673 14.93 10.01 -9.60
CA PHE A 673 14.72 8.56 -9.71
C PHE A 673 14.95 7.93 -8.33
N LEU A 674 14.02 7.10 -7.84
CA LEU A 674 14.11 6.54 -6.49
C LEU A 674 14.43 5.05 -6.50
N ILE A 675 15.38 4.64 -5.65
CA ILE A 675 15.73 3.21 -5.44
C ILE A 675 15.52 2.76 -4.00
N ASN A 676 15.10 1.50 -3.87
CA ASN A 676 15.01 0.76 -2.61
C ASN A 676 16.27 -0.13 -2.51
N ALA A 677 17.22 0.28 -1.67
CA ALA A 677 18.60 -0.24 -1.66
C ALA A 677 18.91 -0.99 -0.36
N TYR A 678 18.80 -2.32 -0.39
CA TYR A 678 18.95 -3.19 0.78
C TYR A 678 20.16 -4.12 0.66
N PRO A 679 21.29 -3.84 1.34
CA PRO A 679 22.39 -4.79 1.51
C PRO A 679 22.00 -6.07 2.26
N TYR A 680 20.99 -5.99 3.14
CA TYR A 680 20.44 -7.12 3.88
C TYR A 680 20.05 -8.30 2.97
N PHE A 681 19.29 -8.06 1.89
CA PHE A 681 18.82 -9.15 1.03
C PHE A 681 19.95 -9.84 0.27
N ALA A 682 21.02 -9.11 -0.09
CA ALA A 682 22.21 -9.70 -0.69
C ALA A 682 22.96 -10.60 0.30
N TYR A 683 23.06 -10.19 1.57
CA TYR A 683 23.64 -11.04 2.62
C TYR A 683 22.75 -12.25 2.93
N LYS A 684 21.43 -12.08 3.10
CA LYS A 684 20.48 -13.19 3.31
C LYS A 684 20.61 -14.24 2.21
N ALA A 685 20.69 -13.81 0.94
CA ALA A 685 20.76 -14.72 -0.21
C ALA A 685 22.09 -15.49 -0.31
N ASN A 686 23.21 -14.94 0.18
CA ASN A 686 24.53 -15.56 0.03
C ASN A 686 25.52 -15.20 1.17
N PRO A 687 25.23 -15.59 2.42
CA PRO A 687 26.02 -15.18 3.59
C PRO A 687 27.40 -15.84 3.68
N LYS A 688 27.73 -16.75 2.74
CA LYS A 688 29.05 -17.39 2.62
C LYS A 688 30.02 -16.64 1.71
N GLN A 689 29.51 -15.78 0.82
CA GLN A 689 30.33 -14.99 -0.12
C GLN A 689 30.19 -13.48 0.12
N VAL A 690 29.03 -13.02 0.58
CA VAL A 690 28.82 -11.63 1.00
C VAL A 690 29.32 -11.47 2.44
N SER A 691 30.38 -10.69 2.63
CA SER A 691 30.93 -10.38 3.96
C SER A 691 29.95 -9.56 4.79
N LEU A 692 29.72 -9.98 6.04
CA LEU A 692 28.88 -9.26 7.00
C LEU A 692 29.44 -7.86 7.30
N ASP A 693 30.75 -7.74 7.52
CA ASP A 693 31.45 -6.46 7.74
C ASP A 693 31.18 -5.47 6.57
N PHE A 694 31.16 -5.96 5.32
CA PHE A 694 30.93 -5.13 4.12
C PHE A 694 29.48 -4.65 3.94
N VAL A 695 28.49 -5.39 4.46
CA VAL A 695 27.08 -4.96 4.43
C VAL A 695 26.67 -4.14 5.66
N LEU A 696 27.40 -4.25 6.79
CA LEU A 696 27.15 -3.49 8.02
C LEU A 696 27.96 -2.18 8.16
N PHE A 697 28.69 -1.78 7.10
CA PHE A 697 29.62 -0.63 7.12
C PHE A 697 30.81 -0.78 8.11
N GLU A 698 31.23 -2.01 8.40
CA GLU A 698 32.33 -2.33 9.33
C GLU A 698 33.59 -2.88 8.62
N ALA A 699 33.66 -2.77 7.29
CA ALA A 699 34.82 -3.20 6.51
C ALA A 699 36.11 -2.51 6.96
N ARG A 700 37.20 -3.27 7.01
CA ARG A 700 38.48 -2.82 7.57
C ARG A 700 39.32 -2.17 6.47
N PRO A 701 40.25 -1.25 6.81
CA PRO A 701 41.20 -0.72 5.85
C PRO A 701 41.94 -1.84 5.13
N GLY A 702 41.83 -1.90 3.79
CA GLY A 702 42.42 -2.96 2.96
C GLY A 702 41.50 -4.14 2.64
N THR A 703 40.33 -4.28 3.29
CA THR A 703 39.27 -5.24 2.88
C THR A 703 38.18 -4.58 2.03
N ASN A 704 38.47 -3.40 1.47
CA ASN A 704 37.58 -2.67 0.57
C ASN A 704 37.42 -3.43 -0.75
N LEU A 705 36.19 -3.54 -1.25
CA LEU A 705 35.94 -4.04 -2.60
C LEU A 705 36.53 -3.06 -3.62
N VAL A 706 37.48 -3.52 -4.43
CA VAL A 706 38.00 -2.75 -5.57
C VAL A 706 37.23 -3.14 -6.82
N ASP A 707 36.62 -2.16 -7.47
CA ASP A 707 36.04 -2.34 -8.79
C ASP A 707 37.18 -2.50 -9.83
N PRO A 708 37.29 -3.65 -10.53
CA PRO A 708 38.38 -3.94 -11.45
C PRO A 708 38.29 -3.18 -12.78
N VAL A 709 37.18 -2.49 -13.06
CA VAL A 709 36.97 -1.71 -14.29
C VAL A 709 37.14 -0.21 -14.03
N SER A 710 36.58 0.31 -12.94
CA SER A 710 36.70 1.75 -12.60
C SER A 710 37.85 2.09 -11.63
N GLY A 711 38.43 1.10 -10.95
CA GLY A 711 39.43 1.29 -9.89
C GLY A 711 38.87 1.89 -8.59
N LEU A 712 37.55 2.18 -8.54
CA LEU A 712 36.88 2.72 -7.36
C LEU A 712 36.90 1.72 -6.20
N ARG A 713 36.99 2.24 -4.98
CA ARG A 713 37.07 1.45 -3.74
C ARG A 713 35.80 1.64 -2.93
N TYR A 714 35.11 0.54 -2.68
CA TYR A 714 33.89 0.48 -1.89
C TYR A 714 34.21 -0.12 -0.53
N ASP A 715 33.99 0.67 0.52
CA ASP A 715 34.02 0.26 1.92
C ASP A 715 32.72 -0.42 2.38
N ASN A 716 31.61 -0.18 1.68
CA ASN A 716 30.33 -0.79 2.01
C ASN A 716 29.49 -1.13 0.76
N MET A 717 28.58 -2.10 0.90
CA MET A 717 27.70 -2.54 -0.17
C MET A 717 26.63 -1.50 -0.56
N PHE A 718 26.21 -0.62 0.35
CA PHE A 718 25.19 0.40 0.07
C PHE A 718 25.68 1.41 -0.99
N HIS A 719 26.92 1.90 -0.86
CA HIS A 719 27.61 2.66 -1.90
C HIS A 719 27.72 1.90 -3.22
N ALA A 720 28.08 0.61 -3.18
CA ALA A 720 28.22 -0.22 -4.38
C ALA A 720 26.87 -0.43 -5.10
N GLN A 721 25.76 -0.58 -4.37
CA GLN A 721 24.41 -0.68 -4.90
C GLN A 721 23.94 0.63 -5.56
N ILE A 722 24.25 1.78 -4.95
CA ILE A 722 23.94 3.11 -5.50
C ILE A 722 24.73 3.38 -6.79
N ASP A 723 26.03 3.08 -6.80
CA ASP A 723 26.87 3.35 -7.97
C ASP A 723 26.63 2.35 -9.12
N ALA A 724 26.17 1.13 -8.82
CA ALA A 724 25.63 0.21 -9.82
C ALA A 724 24.36 0.77 -10.50
N ALA A 725 23.47 1.40 -9.73
CA ALA A 725 22.29 2.05 -10.27
C ALA A 725 22.64 3.32 -11.09
N TYR A 726 23.56 4.17 -10.61
CA TYR A 726 24.07 5.30 -11.41
C TYR A 726 24.72 4.82 -12.72
N SER A 727 25.54 3.78 -12.67
CA SER A 727 26.19 3.23 -13.87
C SER A 727 25.16 2.72 -14.88
N ALA A 728 24.09 2.06 -14.43
CA ALA A 728 22.98 1.63 -15.30
C ALA A 728 22.24 2.82 -15.96
N ILE A 729 22.02 3.91 -15.22
CA ILE A 729 21.41 5.16 -15.71
C ILE A 729 22.32 5.85 -16.75
N GLU A 730 23.62 5.96 -16.46
CA GLU A 730 24.61 6.57 -17.36
C GLU A 730 24.83 5.75 -18.65
N LYS A 731 24.75 4.41 -18.57
CA LYS A 731 24.86 3.48 -19.70
C LYS A 731 23.67 3.55 -20.66
N LEU A 732 22.53 4.09 -20.22
CA LEU A 732 21.41 4.51 -21.09
C LEU A 732 21.50 5.98 -21.54
N GLY A 733 22.54 6.72 -21.11
CA GLY A 733 22.85 8.10 -21.52
C GLY A 733 22.45 9.21 -20.52
N TYR A 734 21.82 8.88 -19.39
CA TYR A 734 21.12 9.85 -18.53
C TYR A 734 21.99 10.44 -17.40
N LYS A 735 23.12 11.07 -17.74
CA LYS A 735 24.16 11.49 -16.77
C LYS A 735 23.71 12.46 -15.66
N ASN A 736 22.66 13.24 -15.90
CA ASN A 736 22.21 14.32 -15.01
C ASN A 736 20.99 13.96 -14.14
N VAL A 737 20.45 12.73 -14.22
CA VAL A 737 19.32 12.32 -13.37
C VAL A 737 19.77 12.22 -11.92
N CYS A 738 19.07 12.91 -11.02
CA CYS A 738 19.26 12.77 -9.58
C CYS A 738 18.70 11.41 -9.13
N LEU A 739 19.52 10.59 -8.47
CA LEU A 739 19.06 9.38 -7.80
C LEU A 739 19.00 9.62 -6.29
N GLN A 740 17.94 9.13 -5.64
CA GLN A 740 17.80 9.15 -4.18
C GLN A 740 17.33 7.79 -3.67
N ILE A 741 17.55 7.52 -2.38
CA ILE A 741 17.22 6.25 -1.74
C ILE A 741 15.87 6.43 -1.04
N SER A 742 14.85 5.75 -1.54
CA SER A 742 13.48 5.78 -0.99
C SER A 742 13.25 4.76 0.12
N GLU A 743 14.09 3.73 0.20
CA GLU A 743 14.11 2.74 1.28
C GLU A 743 15.51 2.15 1.44
N THR A 744 15.91 1.91 2.68
CA THR A 744 17.02 1.03 3.05
C THR A 744 16.90 0.68 4.53
N GLY A 745 17.33 -0.50 4.96
CA GLY A 745 17.17 -0.93 6.36
C GLY A 745 17.59 -2.36 6.61
N TRP A 746 17.42 -2.81 7.85
CA TRP A 746 17.82 -4.14 8.30
C TRP A 746 16.87 -4.66 9.40
N PRO A 747 16.36 -5.90 9.30
CA PRO A 747 15.36 -6.43 10.23
C PRO A 747 16.00 -6.96 11.52
N SER A 748 15.36 -6.70 12.67
CA SER A 748 15.85 -7.13 13.99
C SER A 748 15.54 -8.58 14.34
N LYS A 749 14.72 -9.27 13.54
CA LYS A 749 14.31 -10.67 13.73
C LYS A 749 13.78 -11.22 12.41
N GLY A 750 14.19 -12.42 12.04
CA GLY A 750 13.63 -13.16 10.90
C GLY A 750 13.24 -14.59 11.25
N ASP A 751 12.85 -15.35 10.23
CA ASP A 751 12.69 -16.81 10.28
C ASP A 751 14.07 -17.52 10.21
N ALA A 752 14.09 -18.86 10.30
CA ALA A 752 15.33 -19.63 10.48
C ALA A 752 16.30 -19.59 9.27
N ASP A 753 15.80 -19.29 8.07
CA ASP A 753 16.57 -19.07 6.84
C ASP A 753 17.08 -17.62 6.68
N GLU A 754 16.65 -16.70 7.54
CA GLU A 754 16.86 -15.26 7.39
C GLU A 754 18.19 -14.78 7.98
N ALA A 755 19.28 -15.34 7.43
CA ALA A 755 20.63 -15.10 7.90
C ALA A 755 20.94 -13.61 8.11
N GLY A 756 21.32 -13.26 9.34
CA GLY A 756 21.70 -11.90 9.74
C GLY A 756 20.57 -11.04 10.34
N ALA A 757 19.31 -11.47 10.32
CA ALA A 757 18.18 -10.74 10.89
C ALA A 757 18.16 -10.79 12.44
N THR A 758 18.99 -9.98 13.10
CA THR A 758 19.10 -9.91 14.57
C THR A 758 19.12 -8.45 15.06
N PRO A 759 18.80 -8.16 16.35
CA PRO A 759 18.78 -6.80 16.86
C PRO A 759 20.15 -6.12 16.84
N GLU A 760 21.24 -6.89 16.98
CA GLU A 760 22.61 -6.41 16.97
C GLU A 760 23.02 -5.94 15.57
N ASN A 761 22.68 -6.72 14.54
CA ASN A 761 22.97 -6.36 13.15
C ASN A 761 22.07 -5.21 12.67
N ALA A 762 20.79 -5.18 13.08
CA ALA A 762 19.92 -4.04 12.80
C ALA A 762 20.42 -2.74 13.46
N CYS A 763 20.89 -2.83 14.71
CA CYS A 763 21.53 -1.73 15.43
C CYS A 763 22.80 -1.25 14.72
N LYS A 764 23.68 -2.16 14.30
CA LYS A 764 24.89 -1.84 13.52
C LYS A 764 24.55 -1.16 12.19
N TYR A 765 23.68 -1.76 11.38
CA TYR A 765 23.34 -1.27 10.05
C TYR A 765 22.73 0.14 10.12
N ASN A 766 21.65 0.30 10.88
CA ASN A 766 20.94 1.56 10.99
C ASN A 766 21.80 2.62 11.71
N GLY A 767 22.55 2.22 12.75
CA GLY A 767 23.45 3.12 13.47
C GLY A 767 24.65 3.61 12.65
N ASN A 768 25.20 2.77 11.77
CA ASN A 768 26.30 3.16 10.89
C ASN A 768 25.80 3.97 9.67
N LEU A 769 24.63 3.63 9.13
CA LEU A 769 23.97 4.44 8.10
C LEU A 769 23.66 5.87 8.57
N LEU A 770 23.17 6.03 9.81
CA LEU A 770 22.93 7.36 10.39
C LEU A 770 24.22 8.19 10.52
N LYS A 771 25.37 7.56 10.85
CA LYS A 771 26.69 8.22 10.84
C LYS A 771 27.09 8.64 9.43
N LEU A 772 26.94 7.74 8.45
CA LEU A 772 27.28 7.99 7.04
C LEU A 772 26.49 9.19 6.47
N ILE A 773 25.19 9.29 6.75
CA ILE A 773 24.36 10.43 6.35
C ILE A 773 24.82 11.73 7.06
N ALA A 774 25.22 11.63 8.34
CA ALA A 774 25.74 12.77 9.11
C ALA A 774 27.10 13.28 8.60
N GLU A 775 27.94 12.41 8.00
CA GLU A 775 29.20 12.79 7.36
C GLU A 775 29.03 13.62 6.07
N LYS A 776 27.83 13.61 5.46
CA LYS A 776 27.50 14.33 4.21
C LYS A 776 28.44 14.05 3.04
N LYS A 777 28.98 12.83 2.99
CA LYS A 777 29.73 12.30 1.83
C LYS A 777 28.78 11.63 0.85
N GLY A 778 29.12 11.68 -0.43
CA GLY A 778 28.54 10.84 -1.45
C GLY A 778 29.26 9.48 -1.58
N THR A 779 28.90 8.74 -2.62
CA THR A 779 29.50 7.45 -2.97
C THR A 779 30.88 7.61 -3.63
N PRO A 780 31.67 6.52 -3.82
CA PRO A 780 32.95 6.57 -4.53
C PRO A 780 32.86 7.14 -5.95
N MET A 781 31.79 6.86 -6.71
CA MET A 781 31.58 7.43 -8.05
C MET A 781 31.14 8.91 -7.99
N ARG A 782 30.40 9.32 -6.95
CA ARG A 782 29.78 10.65 -6.82
C ARG A 782 30.03 11.28 -5.44
N PRO A 783 31.29 11.50 -5.01
CA PRO A 783 31.64 11.82 -3.61
C PRO A 783 31.13 13.19 -3.13
N ASN A 784 30.86 14.12 -4.06
CA ASN A 784 30.40 15.47 -3.75
C ASN A 784 28.85 15.60 -3.67
N PHE A 785 28.10 14.50 -3.82
CA PHE A 785 26.64 14.51 -3.78
C PHE A 785 26.11 14.05 -2.41
N ASN A 786 25.28 14.86 -1.77
CA ASN A 786 24.63 14.47 -0.51
C ASN A 786 23.70 13.27 -0.70
N LEU A 787 23.90 12.22 0.10
CA LEU A 787 23.01 11.05 0.11
C LEU A 787 21.64 11.40 0.70
N ASN A 788 20.62 11.44 -0.17
CA ASN A 788 19.22 11.56 0.24
C ASN A 788 18.67 10.15 0.50
N VAL A 789 18.44 9.83 1.78
CA VAL A 789 18.08 8.49 2.24
C VAL A 789 16.82 8.53 3.10
N HIS A 790 15.89 7.61 2.82
CA HIS A 790 14.79 7.25 3.70
C HIS A 790 15.05 5.87 4.29
N LEU A 791 15.02 5.81 5.63
CA LEU A 791 15.31 4.61 6.40
C LEU A 791 14.02 3.80 6.66
N PHE A 792 14.06 2.50 6.35
CA PHE A 792 12.97 1.55 6.50
C PHE A 792 13.16 0.71 7.77
N ALA A 793 12.30 0.81 8.79
CA ALA A 793 11.11 1.66 8.92
C ALA A 793 10.99 2.27 10.33
N LEU A 794 10.04 3.19 10.50
CA LEU A 794 9.79 3.82 11.80
C LEU A 794 9.31 2.80 12.85
N PHE A 795 8.41 1.89 12.48
CA PHE A 795 7.76 0.94 13.39
C PHE A 795 7.87 -0.52 12.90
N ASN A 796 7.79 -1.48 13.85
CA ASN A 796 7.50 -2.88 13.53
C ASN A 796 6.04 -3.03 13.09
N GLU A 797 5.83 -3.33 11.81
CA GLU A 797 4.51 -3.44 11.19
C GLU A 797 3.94 -4.87 11.30
N ASN A 798 3.14 -5.13 12.33
CA ASN A 798 2.73 -6.49 12.71
C ASN A 798 1.80 -7.21 11.70
N MET A 799 1.19 -6.51 10.73
CA MET A 799 0.35 -7.11 9.70
C MET A 799 1.06 -7.28 8.35
N LYS A 800 2.37 -6.94 8.21
CA LYS A 800 3.09 -7.18 6.95
C LYS A 800 3.11 -8.69 6.62
N PRO A 801 2.65 -9.09 5.41
CA PRO A 801 2.67 -10.49 4.97
C PRO A 801 4.10 -10.95 4.65
N GLY A 802 4.27 -12.24 4.37
CA GLY A 802 5.58 -12.83 4.06
C GLY A 802 6.38 -13.25 5.31
N PRO A 803 7.72 -13.31 5.21
CA PRO A 803 8.58 -13.83 6.28
C PRO A 803 8.61 -12.91 7.51
N THR A 804 9.19 -13.39 8.60
CA THR A 804 9.22 -12.66 9.88
C THR A 804 10.07 -11.40 9.83
N SER A 805 11.08 -11.30 8.96
CA SER A 805 11.83 -10.06 8.70
C SER A 805 10.91 -8.87 8.43
N GLU A 806 9.89 -9.07 7.59
CA GLU A 806 8.97 -8.03 7.13
C GLU A 806 8.24 -7.33 8.29
N ARG A 807 7.98 -8.06 9.38
CA ARG A 807 7.29 -7.55 10.59
C ARG A 807 8.25 -6.89 11.59
N ASN A 808 9.56 -6.86 11.31
CA ASN A 808 10.62 -6.52 12.28
C ASN A 808 11.69 -5.53 11.74
N PHE A 809 11.36 -4.70 10.75
CA PHE A 809 12.25 -3.63 10.22
C PHE A 809 12.25 -2.33 11.05
N GLY A 810 11.47 -2.22 12.12
CA GLY A 810 11.26 -1.00 12.86
C GLY A 810 12.48 -0.51 13.66
N LEU A 811 12.63 0.81 13.75
CA LEU A 811 13.40 1.46 14.82
C LEU A 811 12.68 1.35 16.18
N PHE A 812 11.35 1.50 16.16
CA PHE A 812 10.50 1.45 17.34
C PHE A 812 9.50 0.29 17.28
N LYS A 813 9.12 -0.20 18.45
CA LYS A 813 7.92 -1.04 18.62
C LYS A 813 6.67 -0.13 18.56
N PRO A 814 5.47 -0.71 18.39
CA PRO A 814 4.22 0.06 18.36
C PRO A 814 3.88 0.83 19.66
N ASP A 815 4.53 0.51 20.78
CA ASP A 815 4.46 1.28 22.04
C ASP A 815 5.39 2.51 22.08
N GLY A 816 6.14 2.78 20.99
CA GLY A 816 7.14 3.84 20.91
C GLY A 816 8.47 3.53 21.61
N SER A 817 8.62 2.35 22.23
CA SER A 817 9.92 1.92 22.77
C SER A 817 10.88 1.51 21.64
N PRO A 818 12.19 1.82 21.73
CA PRO A 818 13.15 1.39 20.71
C PRO A 818 13.27 -0.14 20.67
N VAL A 819 13.43 -0.69 19.47
CA VAL A 819 13.69 -2.14 19.26
C VAL A 819 15.12 -2.48 19.67
N TYR A 820 16.06 -1.57 19.41
CA TYR A 820 17.48 -1.63 19.78
C TYR A 820 18.03 -0.21 20.02
N ASN A 821 19.08 -0.08 20.85
CA ASN A 821 19.54 1.22 21.33
C ASN A 821 20.49 1.93 20.33
N LEU A 822 19.94 2.84 19.53
CA LEU A 822 20.71 3.76 18.68
C LEU A 822 21.08 5.10 19.36
N GLY A 823 20.85 5.25 20.67
CA GLY A 823 21.15 6.49 21.41
C GLY A 823 20.09 7.59 21.31
N PHE A 824 18.90 7.30 20.78
CA PHE A 824 17.79 8.26 20.69
C PHE A 824 17.28 8.67 22.08
N ASN A 825 17.03 9.97 22.28
CA ASN A 825 16.52 10.48 23.56
C ASN A 825 14.98 10.46 23.60
N VAL A 826 14.40 9.35 24.06
CA VAL A 826 12.94 9.09 24.06
C VAL A 826 12.30 9.41 25.42
N THR A 827 12.47 10.64 25.93
CA THR A 827 12.04 11.04 27.29
C THR A 827 10.56 11.42 27.42
N ALA A 828 9.73 11.27 26.37
CA ALA A 828 8.44 11.97 26.26
C ALA A 828 7.16 11.11 26.43
N LEU A 829 7.24 9.78 26.44
CA LEU A 829 6.05 8.91 26.31
C LEU A 829 5.51 8.29 27.62
N GLN A 830 6.16 8.49 28.78
CA GLN A 830 5.76 7.87 30.05
C GLN A 830 4.93 8.80 30.97
N THR A 831 3.79 9.31 30.51
CA THR A 831 2.82 10.05 31.39
C THR A 831 1.34 9.88 31.02
N SER A 832 0.84 8.65 30.88
CA SER A 832 -0.61 8.38 31.00
C SER A 832 -0.95 6.93 31.41
N ASN A 833 -1.87 6.80 32.37
CA ASN A 833 -2.69 5.63 32.72
C ASN A 833 -1.99 4.29 33.06
N SER A 834 -1.75 4.08 34.37
CA SER A 834 -1.65 2.72 34.95
C SER A 834 -2.19 2.68 36.40
N SER A 835 -3.46 2.37 36.57
CA SER A 835 -4.06 2.13 37.90
C SER A 835 -5.30 1.23 37.83
N GLY A 836 -5.10 -0.08 37.99
CA GLY A 836 -6.16 -1.09 38.07
C GLY A 836 -5.57 -2.46 38.43
N PRO A 837 -5.91 -3.06 39.58
CA PRO A 837 -5.30 -4.31 40.03
C PRO A 837 -5.97 -5.56 39.44
N ALA A 838 -5.20 -6.63 39.25
CA ALA A 838 -5.69 -7.94 38.82
C ALA A 838 -5.79 -8.94 40.00
N PRO A 839 -6.73 -9.89 39.99
CA PRO A 839 -6.87 -10.93 41.01
C PRO A 839 -5.86 -12.08 40.81
N PRO A 840 -5.54 -12.87 41.87
CA PRO A 840 -4.49 -13.88 41.84
C PRO A 840 -4.96 -15.28 41.39
N SER A 841 -4.03 -16.10 40.91
CA SER A 841 -4.23 -17.52 40.58
C SER A 841 -3.22 -18.44 41.29
N SER A 842 -3.72 -19.30 42.17
CA SER A 842 -3.05 -20.47 42.76
C SER A 842 -3.06 -21.67 41.79
N SER A 843 -2.22 -22.72 41.88
CA SER A 843 -0.92 -22.93 42.57
C SER A 843 -0.43 -24.37 42.32
N SER A 844 0.86 -24.59 42.03
CA SER A 844 1.52 -25.91 42.25
C SER A 844 3.05 -25.84 42.16
N SER A 845 3.72 -25.87 43.32
CA SER A 845 5.11 -26.35 43.49
C SER A 845 5.07 -27.86 43.89
N PRO A 846 6.17 -28.64 44.04
CA PRO A 846 7.43 -28.37 44.79
C PRO A 846 8.71 -28.83 44.04
N ALA A 847 9.95 -28.80 44.57
CA ALA A 847 10.65 -27.93 45.55
C ALA A 847 12.17 -28.23 45.50
N TRP A 848 13.01 -27.32 46.01
CA TRP A 848 14.12 -27.70 46.89
C TRP A 848 14.43 -26.57 47.89
N SER A 849 15.14 -26.89 48.97
CA SER A 849 15.31 -26.07 50.18
C SER A 849 16.59 -25.21 50.22
N GLY A 850 16.58 -24.12 51.02
CA GLY A 850 17.78 -23.32 51.33
C GLY A 850 17.53 -22.11 52.25
N THR A 851 17.81 -22.29 53.55
CA THR A 851 17.85 -21.27 54.63
C THR A 851 18.91 -20.15 54.36
N THR A 852 18.95 -18.95 54.98
CA THR A 852 18.47 -18.52 56.32
C THR A 852 18.33 -16.98 56.51
N SER A 853 17.37 -16.54 57.34
CA SER A 853 17.46 -15.53 58.44
C SER A 853 17.85 -14.03 58.24
N SER A 854 16.85 -13.15 58.46
CA SER A 854 16.77 -11.98 59.39
C SER A 854 17.79 -10.81 59.39
N GLY A 855 17.30 -9.56 59.57
CA GLY A 855 18.16 -8.36 59.70
C GLY A 855 17.52 -6.98 60.00
N TYR A 856 16.53 -6.91 60.90
CA TYR A 856 15.90 -5.72 61.54
C TYR A 856 16.26 -4.25 61.17
N LEU A 857 15.20 -3.50 60.82
CA LEU A 857 14.80 -2.14 61.28
C LEU A 857 15.80 -1.25 62.06
N SER A 858 15.85 0.03 61.70
CA SER A 858 15.50 1.14 62.63
C SER A 858 15.28 2.48 61.90
N ILE A 859 14.60 3.42 62.56
CA ILE A 859 14.17 4.73 62.03
C ILE A 859 14.90 5.84 62.79
N THR A 860 15.25 6.94 62.13
CA THR A 860 15.24 8.27 62.77
C THR A 860 15.10 9.37 61.72
N SER A 861 14.46 10.47 62.12
CA SER A 861 14.18 11.60 61.24
C SER A 861 15.25 12.68 61.32
N ASN A 862 15.42 13.44 60.23
CA ASN A 862 15.65 14.87 60.37
C ASN A 862 15.10 15.64 59.16
N GLY A 863 14.54 16.82 59.39
CA GLY A 863 13.74 17.55 58.40
C GLY A 863 14.34 18.90 58.02
N THR A 864 14.57 19.09 56.71
CA THR A 864 14.58 20.40 56.05
C THR A 864 13.97 20.21 54.64
N GLY A 865 13.35 21.19 53.99
CA GLY A 865 13.13 22.59 54.37
C GLY A 865 13.02 23.43 53.10
N LYS A 866 11.82 23.57 52.54
CA LYS A 866 11.60 24.18 51.22
C LYS A 866 12.15 25.62 51.16
N LYS A 867 13.13 25.87 50.28
CA LYS A 867 13.46 27.21 49.77
C LYS A 867 13.64 27.18 48.25
N LEU A 868 12.51 27.30 47.54
CA LEU A 868 12.49 27.54 46.10
C LEU A 868 13.05 28.95 45.83
N CYS A 869 13.98 29.09 44.88
CA CYS A 869 14.73 30.35 44.72
C CYS A 869 13.91 31.43 43.99
N LEU A 870 13.55 32.49 44.73
CA LEU A 870 12.79 33.66 44.26
C LEU A 870 13.64 34.59 43.37
N LYS A 871 14.15 34.08 42.23
CA LYS A 871 14.93 34.88 41.25
C LYS A 871 14.53 34.69 39.79
N CYS A 872 13.97 33.54 39.37
CA CYS A 872 13.54 33.37 37.98
C CYS A 872 12.22 34.10 37.65
N ALA A 873 11.31 34.22 38.62
CA ALA A 873 10.00 34.86 38.42
C ALA A 873 10.07 36.35 38.06
N LEU A 874 11.08 37.07 38.57
CA LEU A 874 11.24 38.51 38.32
C LEU A 874 11.75 38.85 36.91
N LEU A 875 12.50 37.94 36.26
CA LEU A 875 12.98 38.15 34.89
C LEU A 875 11.83 38.10 33.86
N LEU A 876 10.91 37.15 34.03
CA LEU A 876 9.80 36.94 33.10
C LEU A 876 8.79 38.11 33.12
N VAL A 877 8.58 38.74 34.28
CA VAL A 877 7.71 39.92 34.38
C VAL A 877 8.32 41.11 33.63
N TRP A 878 9.63 41.36 33.77
CA TRP A 878 10.33 42.46 33.11
C TRP A 878 10.37 42.33 31.57
N VAL A 879 10.59 41.12 31.05
CA VAL A 879 10.57 40.87 29.59
C VAL A 879 9.17 41.10 29.03
N SER A 880 8.13 40.62 29.72
CA SER A 880 6.73 40.82 29.31
C SER A 880 6.32 42.29 29.26
N THR A 881 6.71 43.10 30.26
CA THR A 881 6.39 44.55 30.26
C THR A 881 7.17 45.33 29.21
N ALA A 882 8.43 44.96 28.92
CA ALA A 882 9.22 45.60 27.87
C ALA A 882 8.62 45.38 26.47
N ILE A 883 8.13 44.17 26.19
CA ILE A 883 7.46 43.85 24.92
C ILE A 883 6.11 44.56 24.81
N ALA A 884 5.35 44.67 25.91
CA ALA A 884 4.07 45.40 25.92
C ALA A 884 4.22 46.90 25.63
N MET A 885 5.31 47.54 26.09
CA MET A 885 5.58 48.95 25.78
C MET A 885 6.06 49.18 24.34
N ALA A 886 6.73 48.20 23.72
CA ALA A 886 7.24 48.31 22.36
C ALA A 886 6.14 48.30 21.27
N PHE A 887 4.94 47.79 21.58
CA PHE A 887 3.83 47.67 20.64
C PHE A 887 2.85 48.86 20.64
N ASN A 888 3.11 49.93 21.40
CA ASN A 888 2.22 51.09 21.51
C ASN A 888 2.84 52.39 20.96
N HIS A 889 3.89 52.29 20.14
CA HIS A 889 4.50 53.41 19.42
C HIS A 889 5.25 52.94 18.16
N SER A 890 4.50 52.48 17.15
CA SER A 890 4.96 52.25 15.76
C SER A 890 3.75 52.28 14.81
#